data_AF-A0A553IFK4-F1
#
_entry.id   AF-A0A553IFK4-F1
#
_cell.length_a   1.000
_cell.length_b   1.000
_cell.length_c   1.000
_cell.angle_alpha   90.00
_cell.angle_beta   90.00
_cell.angle_gamma   90.00
#
_symmetry.space_group_name_H-M   'P 1'
#
loop_
_entity.id
_entity.type
_entity.pdbx_description
1 polymer ?
#
loop_
_entity_poly.entity_id
_entity_poly.type
_entity_poly.pdbx_seq_one_letter_code
_entity_poly.pdbx_strand_id
1 'polypeptide(L)'
;MMFTLAFIAILLPAYTVALTRLHDPVQGDVEGLGNDRFKCEIPPVIDPSSDGLPAARDLFSGKQALELQVERHSAIVSIPTISYDDNGEPLEDPRWEVFYTLHDKLKTLYPNVHRRMARETVNTFGLVYTIKGSDSSLKPLMLAAHQDVVPVADDSIWSYPPFSGHFDGQWLWGRGSSDDKNSLTAFMSALEALLKNPSWIPKRTIIFALGFDEECSGRRGAGTIGPYLETLYGFNSMALILDEGGMGLDLVGNNTLYALPAVMEKGHVDIWIELHVNGGHSSAPFPHTGIGIMAEIVTQLEAHPWEPKLIEGSPIHKHFICQSEYSPEHSPKITRLIKQGDLKSLAKELVTIDRSTHYRLQTSQAVDYFLGGVKINAMPEYIRIGVNHRIAPQDSIAAVKANILKQIEPIVEKFGLTVKGFKGAEQNFDSEISESLDNGLINPMYEVEYNGTLILTSSQETHVTPISPTTGPVWEVFSGTIQHSFAFDGGKVVPVGELMTGNTDTRHYLNLTPNVYRWVPVRQGHALNGHTVDERVDMENHLEIVSFYYDLIRNFDASKAASAVETPEVAFRSVCGQSSAPPTPTPPQLRFQHPWGVARPFRTPCEPISRSLKSQVHRRTIFTFRAITHYIDLPDWYQDAEGLPFRREDLTQREANQIFPSNLPAARANLLLKVLHGRRVAGTLDDPSLAQNTREFRITDQKRALEYLRKHIPVDEILNAGLRAEDELTTIEQDNDAAKEAEEQFEETDARNSPLTTQEEAVKAPTGRLPRKPGSDSPYGESNFDRIRAENIAKREAEEARLEKERKLREEELAKQNIGTLQTHQAKPREISEWRKKHMERATSDLEAPPEMSAWKRLSPTMGMALLVVAGSMVFAALYQAPPSSRRLWPDIPPAAATCLSLIAANLAIWALWKFPPAWAFLNKYMILIAATPRPLQILGAMFSHQSFGHLSANMVFLWFFGTRVHDEIGRGNFLALYLSSGVIGFAASLANLVLWRGLECTTLGASGAIYGVLTAFFWMHKFDEFKVLGYPPDPIPGPQGLGFIGLILGMHLIPLFLKRVSNIDMASHFGGMVAGAVGIDLARYHMDYKARIRAERLERAGVLNTVIEKKEISLTPVEESSSSTSHKR
;
A
#
# COMPACT_ATOMS: atom_id res chain seq x y z
N MET A 1 -25.64 -20.26 64.25
CA MET A 1 -26.74 -19.58 63.54
C MET A 1 -27.25 -18.29 64.20
N MET A 2 -27.08 -18.06 65.51
CA MET A 2 -27.36 -16.74 66.12
C MET A 2 -26.13 -15.83 66.32
N PHE A 3 -24.91 -16.34 66.25
CA PHE A 3 -23.69 -15.51 66.30
C PHE A 3 -23.26 -14.95 64.94
N THR A 4 -23.74 -15.53 63.83
CA THR A 4 -23.46 -15.05 62.47
C THR A 4 -24.36 -13.88 62.04
N LEU A 5 -25.51 -13.70 62.71
CA LEU A 5 -26.46 -12.61 62.42
C LEU A 5 -26.15 -11.30 63.16
N ALA A 6 -25.38 -11.34 64.25
CA ALA A 6 -24.98 -10.14 64.99
C ALA A 6 -23.76 -9.41 64.37
N PHE A 7 -22.89 -10.13 63.65
CA PHE A 7 -21.73 -9.53 62.98
C PHE A 7 -22.11 -8.72 61.72
N ILE A 8 -23.22 -9.09 61.08
CA ILE A 8 -23.71 -8.42 59.87
C ILE A 8 -24.41 -7.10 60.23
N ALA A 9 -25.05 -7.00 61.40
CA ALA A 9 -25.78 -5.80 61.82
C ALA A 9 -24.89 -4.61 62.27
N ILE A 10 -23.60 -4.85 62.60
CA ILE A 10 -22.66 -3.78 63.00
C ILE A 10 -21.93 -3.19 61.79
N LEU A 11 -21.88 -3.89 60.65
CA LEU A 11 -21.21 -3.40 59.43
C LEU A 11 -22.15 -2.63 58.47
N LEU A 12 -23.45 -2.61 58.76
CA LEU A 12 -24.46 -1.94 57.94
C LEU A 12 -24.50 -0.39 57.98
N PRO A 13 -23.85 0.33 58.93
CA PRO A 13 -23.66 1.79 58.80
C PRO A 13 -22.31 2.21 58.22
N ALA A 14 -21.35 1.29 58.02
CA ALA A 14 -20.03 1.62 57.47
C ALA A 14 -19.96 1.46 55.93
N TYR A 15 -20.86 0.67 55.34
CA TYR A 15 -20.89 0.43 53.89
C TYR A 15 -21.75 1.44 53.11
N THR A 16 -22.65 2.17 53.76
CA THR A 16 -23.51 3.19 53.14
C THR A 16 -22.89 4.58 53.05
N VAL A 17 -21.71 4.81 53.66
CA VAL A 17 -20.93 6.05 53.53
C VAL A 17 -19.77 5.91 52.52
N ALA A 18 -19.41 4.69 52.11
CA ALA A 18 -18.32 4.46 51.15
C ALA A 18 -18.80 4.42 49.68
N LEU A 19 -20.10 4.19 49.42
CA LEU A 19 -20.66 4.11 48.06
C LEU A 19 -21.33 5.39 47.56
N THR A 20 -21.37 6.45 48.37
CA THR A 20 -21.81 7.81 47.97
C THR A 20 -20.64 8.77 47.76
N ARG A 21 -19.41 8.28 47.59
CA ARG A 21 -18.20 9.10 47.32
C ARG A 21 -17.34 8.66 46.13
N LEU A 22 -17.85 7.82 45.23
CA LEU A 22 -17.11 7.38 44.02
C LEU A 22 -17.89 7.57 42.72
N HIS A 23 -18.93 8.39 42.75
CA HIS A 23 -19.60 8.90 41.55
C HIS A 23 -19.96 10.36 41.81
N ASP A 24 -18.97 11.23 41.64
CA ASP A 24 -19.20 12.60 41.21
C ASP A 24 -18.03 12.94 40.28
N PRO A 25 -18.28 13.28 39.00
CA PRO A 25 -17.30 14.04 38.25
C PRO A 25 -17.09 15.34 39.03
N VAL A 26 -15.85 15.81 39.12
CA VAL A 26 -15.54 17.13 39.65
C VAL A 26 -16.15 18.17 38.69
N GLN A 27 -17.46 18.40 38.81
CA GLN A 27 -18.05 19.70 38.60
C GLN A 27 -17.57 20.53 39.78
N GLY A 28 -16.52 21.32 39.55
CA GLY A 28 -16.31 22.48 40.39
C GLY A 28 -17.54 23.36 40.22
N ASP A 29 -18.40 23.40 41.25
CA ASP A 29 -19.36 24.47 41.41
C ASP A 29 -18.58 25.79 41.42
N VAL A 30 -18.64 26.50 40.30
CA VAL A 30 -18.26 27.92 40.22
C VAL A 30 -19.46 28.74 40.67
N GLU A 31 -19.89 28.54 41.92
CA GLU A 31 -20.66 29.55 42.64
C GLU A 31 -19.68 30.45 43.37
N GLY A 32 -19.17 31.48 42.67
CA GLY A 32 -18.37 32.53 43.28
C GLY A 32 -17.20 33.05 42.48
N LEU A 33 -17.34 33.31 41.18
CA LEU A 33 -16.47 34.25 40.47
C LEU A 33 -17.33 35.18 39.61
N GLY A 34 -17.04 36.47 39.72
CA GLY A 34 -17.74 37.52 39.00
C GLY A 34 -17.77 37.29 37.50
N ASN A 35 -18.73 37.94 36.88
CA ASN A 35 -19.13 37.92 35.48
C ASN A 35 -18.04 38.48 34.51
N ASP A 36 -16.78 38.05 34.62
CA ASP A 36 -15.70 38.44 33.72
C ASP A 36 -15.62 37.44 32.56
N ARG A 37 -16.35 37.76 31.47
CA ARG A 37 -16.18 37.07 30.19
C ARG A 37 -14.73 37.28 29.71
N PHE A 38 -14.08 36.22 29.23
CA PHE A 38 -12.75 36.28 28.64
C PHE A 38 -12.64 37.40 27.60
N LYS A 39 -11.66 38.27 27.76
CA LYS A 39 -11.28 39.30 26.78
C LYS A 39 -9.94 38.94 26.17
N CYS A 40 -9.77 39.19 24.88
CA CYS A 40 -8.52 38.87 24.20
C CYS A 40 -7.50 40.00 24.40
N GLU A 41 -6.96 40.11 25.62
CA GLU A 41 -5.91 41.07 25.92
C GLU A 41 -4.57 40.56 25.39
N ILE A 42 -3.96 41.32 24.49
CA ILE A 42 -2.66 40.99 23.90
C ILE A 42 -1.56 41.54 24.83
N PRO A 43 -0.67 40.67 25.36
CA PRO A 43 0.46 41.12 26.19
C PRO A 43 1.38 42.10 25.46
N PRO A 44 2.17 42.92 26.16
CA PRO A 44 3.10 43.84 25.50
C PRO A 44 4.17 43.08 24.68
N VAL A 45 4.60 43.70 23.58
CA VAL A 45 5.70 43.18 22.74
C VAL A 45 7.01 43.17 23.54
N ILE A 46 7.79 42.10 23.42
CA ILE A 46 9.09 41.97 24.11
C ILE A 46 10.21 41.90 23.06
N ASP A 47 11.00 42.97 23.02
CA ASP A 47 12.14 43.13 22.11
C ASP A 47 13.46 42.74 22.80
N PRO A 48 14.20 41.74 22.30
CA PRO A 48 15.49 41.32 22.86
C PRO A 48 16.64 42.30 22.56
N SER A 49 16.44 43.39 21.81
CA SER A 49 17.48 44.33 21.35
C SER A 49 18.37 44.94 22.46
N SER A 50 17.91 44.89 23.71
CA SER A 50 18.63 45.44 24.88
C SER A 50 19.82 44.60 25.38
N ASP A 51 20.00 43.36 24.91
CA ASP A 51 21.06 42.45 25.38
C ASP A 51 22.43 42.63 24.68
N GLY A 52 22.49 43.50 23.66
CA GLY A 52 23.72 43.78 22.89
C GLY A 52 24.09 42.72 21.85
N LEU A 53 23.23 41.74 21.57
CA LEU A 53 23.39 40.76 20.49
C LEU A 53 22.76 41.28 19.18
N PRO A 54 23.24 40.80 18.00
CA PRO A 54 22.63 41.15 16.72
C PRO A 54 21.15 40.76 16.66
N ALA A 55 20.34 41.54 15.94
CA ALA A 55 18.93 41.22 15.73
C ALA A 55 18.80 39.96 14.86
N ALA A 56 17.74 39.16 15.08
CA ALA A 56 17.50 37.93 14.32
C ALA A 56 17.47 38.19 12.80
N ARG A 57 16.77 39.25 12.38
CA ARG A 57 16.70 39.68 10.97
C ARG A 57 18.07 39.98 10.35
N ASP A 58 19.07 40.37 11.13
CA ASP A 58 20.41 40.67 10.59
C ASP A 58 21.23 39.39 10.38
N LEU A 59 20.87 38.30 11.07
CA LEU A 59 21.56 37.00 11.04
C LEU A 59 20.89 36.01 10.10
N PHE A 60 19.56 36.02 10.04
CA PHE A 60 18.74 35.02 9.37
C PHE A 60 17.95 35.60 8.20
N SER A 61 18.45 36.68 7.58
CA SER A 61 17.90 37.19 6.33
C SER A 61 18.94 37.18 5.20
N GLY A 62 18.43 37.17 3.98
CA GLY A 62 19.24 37.24 2.77
C GLY A 62 19.84 35.90 2.34
N LYS A 63 20.49 35.94 1.16
CA LYS A 63 20.87 34.74 0.41
C LYS A 63 21.86 33.82 1.16
N GLN A 64 22.82 34.39 1.89
CA GLN A 64 23.83 33.59 2.60
C GLN A 64 23.23 32.81 3.77
N ALA A 65 22.30 33.42 4.51
CA ALA A 65 21.60 32.74 5.59
C ALA A 65 20.71 31.62 5.04
N LEU A 66 19.99 31.89 3.95
CA LEU A 66 19.17 30.89 3.25
C LEU A 66 20.01 29.69 2.78
N GLU A 67 21.09 29.93 2.04
CA GLU A 67 21.98 28.87 1.54
C GLU A 67 22.55 28.01 2.68
N LEU A 68 22.94 28.62 3.80
CA LEU A 68 23.44 27.89 4.97
C LEU A 68 22.35 27.03 5.63
N GLN A 69 21.12 27.53 5.77
CA GLN A 69 20.04 26.73 6.34
C GLN A 69 19.58 25.62 5.39
N VAL A 70 19.58 25.87 4.09
CA VAL A 70 19.35 24.83 3.07
C VAL A 70 20.40 23.74 3.19
N GLU A 71 21.69 24.08 3.30
CA GLU A 71 22.77 23.09 3.47
C GLU A 71 22.56 22.24 4.73
N ARG A 72 22.26 22.88 5.86
CA ARG A 72 22.06 22.20 7.14
C ARG A 72 20.83 21.29 7.12
N HIS A 73 19.70 21.82 6.68
CA HIS A 73 18.44 21.09 6.69
C HIS A 73 18.44 19.96 5.67
N SER A 74 18.90 20.22 4.44
CA SER A 74 19.08 19.20 3.40
C SER A 74 19.94 18.03 3.87
N ALA A 75 21.06 18.32 4.54
CA ALA A 75 21.97 17.30 5.04
C ALA A 75 21.34 16.40 6.12
N ILE A 76 20.41 16.93 6.93
CA ILE A 76 19.69 16.17 7.97
C ILE A 76 18.50 15.41 7.38
N VAL A 77 17.76 16.01 6.45
CA VAL A 77 16.68 15.37 5.68
C VAL A 77 17.21 14.19 4.85
N SER A 78 18.44 14.27 4.34
CA SER A 78 19.04 13.21 3.53
C SER A 78 19.34 11.90 4.28
N ILE A 79 19.18 11.87 5.61
CA ILE A 79 19.44 10.70 6.45
C ILE A 79 18.11 10.01 6.75
N PRO A 80 17.87 8.77 6.30
CA PRO A 80 16.58 8.09 6.41
C PRO A 80 16.37 7.48 7.81
N THR A 81 16.09 8.32 8.80
CA THR A 81 15.80 7.94 10.19
C THR A 81 14.37 7.39 10.35
N ILE A 82 14.03 6.34 9.60
CA ILE A 82 12.66 5.81 9.54
C ILE A 82 12.34 4.98 10.78
N SER A 83 11.19 5.23 11.39
CA SER A 83 10.60 4.38 12.44
C SER A 83 9.38 3.62 11.91
N TYR A 84 9.15 2.42 12.44
CA TYR A 84 8.00 1.57 12.11
C TYR A 84 7.32 1.12 13.39
N ASP A 85 6.03 0.84 13.33
CA ASP A 85 5.25 0.30 14.45
C ASP A 85 5.81 -1.04 14.99
N ASP A 86 6.52 -1.79 14.14
CA ASP A 86 7.13 -3.08 14.47
C ASP A 86 8.61 -3.00 14.85
N ASN A 87 9.17 -1.79 15.03
CA ASN A 87 10.55 -1.64 15.47
C ASN A 87 10.78 -2.37 16.80
N GLY A 88 11.86 -3.17 16.86
CA GLY A 88 12.31 -3.80 18.10
C GLY A 88 12.95 -2.80 19.08
N GLU A 89 13.50 -3.30 20.18
CA GLU A 89 14.20 -2.43 21.14
C GLU A 89 15.53 -1.90 20.58
N PRO A 90 16.00 -0.72 21.03
CA PRO A 90 17.31 -0.20 20.67
C PRO A 90 18.41 -1.22 20.98
N LEU A 91 19.42 -1.32 20.10
CA LEU A 91 20.52 -2.32 20.14
C LEU A 91 20.14 -3.76 19.75
N GLU A 92 18.86 -4.10 19.70
CA GLU A 92 18.39 -5.41 19.21
C GLU A 92 17.99 -5.33 17.73
N ASP A 93 17.40 -4.22 17.31
CA ASP A 93 17.00 -3.96 15.93
C ASP A 93 18.01 -3.07 15.20
N PRO A 94 18.68 -3.57 14.13
CA PRO A 94 19.69 -2.81 13.40
C PRO A 94 19.11 -1.61 12.64
N ARG A 95 17.78 -1.52 12.44
CA ARG A 95 17.15 -0.36 11.80
C ARG A 95 17.41 0.94 12.56
N TRP A 96 17.67 0.87 13.87
CA TRP A 96 18.04 2.03 14.67
C TRP A 96 19.47 2.54 14.45
N GLU A 97 20.36 1.79 13.78
CA GLU A 97 21.76 2.19 13.63
C GLU A 97 21.94 3.46 12.79
N VAL A 98 20.96 3.80 11.94
CA VAL A 98 20.97 5.02 11.11
C VAL A 98 21.06 6.30 11.94
N PHE A 99 20.56 6.30 13.18
CA PHE A 99 20.62 7.45 14.09
C PHE A 99 22.06 7.82 14.47
N TYR A 100 23.02 6.87 14.48
CA TYR A 100 24.43 7.22 14.64
C TYR A 100 24.93 8.14 13.53
N THR A 101 24.48 7.90 12.29
CA THR A 101 24.81 8.76 11.14
C THR A 101 24.22 10.15 11.31
N LEU A 102 22.99 10.25 11.79
CA LEU A 102 22.36 11.53 12.12
C LEU A 102 23.15 12.27 13.19
N HIS A 103 23.51 11.59 14.28
CA HIS A 103 24.25 12.19 15.40
C HIS A 103 25.62 12.72 14.96
N ASP A 104 26.35 11.98 14.13
CA ASP A 104 27.63 12.43 13.57
C ASP A 104 27.45 13.62 12.63
N LYS A 105 26.35 13.66 11.87
CA LYS A 105 26.02 14.80 11.01
C LYS A 105 25.70 16.05 11.84
N LEU A 106 24.88 15.93 12.89
CA LEU A 106 24.58 17.03 13.81
C LEU A 106 25.86 17.61 14.43
N LYS A 107 26.79 16.74 14.85
CA LYS A 107 28.09 17.16 15.38
C LYS A 107 28.91 17.97 14.38
N THR A 108 28.83 17.62 13.11
CA THR A 108 29.55 18.30 12.03
C THR A 108 28.93 19.66 11.68
N LEU A 109 27.59 19.75 11.64
CA LEU A 109 26.86 20.96 11.25
C LEU A 109 26.79 22.03 12.35
N TYR A 110 26.81 21.60 13.62
CA TYR A 110 26.63 22.45 14.80
C TYR A 110 27.80 22.31 15.79
N PRO A 111 29.03 22.72 15.40
CA PRO A 111 30.23 22.49 16.19
C PRO A 111 30.29 23.32 17.48
N ASN A 112 29.68 24.52 17.55
CA ASN A 112 29.70 25.31 18.78
C ASN A 112 28.71 24.76 19.81
N VAL A 113 27.54 24.29 19.38
CA VAL A 113 26.61 23.52 20.21
C VAL A 113 27.32 22.30 20.82
N HIS A 114 27.95 21.46 20.00
CA HIS A 114 28.62 20.25 20.49
C HIS A 114 29.87 20.51 21.33
N ARG A 115 30.50 21.68 21.20
CA ARG A 115 31.66 22.07 22.02
C ARG A 115 31.25 22.62 23.38
N ARG A 116 30.12 23.32 23.45
CA ARG A 116 29.74 24.13 24.62
C ARG A 116 28.59 23.54 25.43
N MET A 117 27.79 22.66 24.86
CA MET A 117 26.74 21.92 25.56
C MET A 117 27.23 20.54 25.98
N ALA A 118 26.81 20.08 27.15
CA ALA A 118 26.89 18.67 27.50
C ALA A 118 25.86 17.89 26.68
N ARG A 119 26.24 16.75 26.10
CA ARG A 119 25.34 15.88 25.35
C ARG A 119 25.26 14.52 26.00
N GLU A 120 24.08 14.16 26.47
CA GLU A 120 23.76 12.85 27.04
C GLU A 120 22.90 12.05 26.06
N THR A 121 23.10 10.73 26.04
CA THR A 121 22.27 9.78 25.27
C THR A 121 21.37 9.01 26.23
N VAL A 122 20.06 9.19 26.11
CA VAL A 122 19.03 8.50 26.89
C VAL A 122 18.45 7.38 26.04
N ASN A 123 18.35 6.17 26.61
CA ASN A 123 17.90 4.97 25.91
C ASN A 123 18.58 4.77 24.54
N THR A 124 19.91 4.95 24.49
CA THR A 124 20.78 4.84 23.31
C THR A 124 20.70 6.00 22.32
N PHE A 125 19.51 6.33 21.80
CA PHE A 125 19.37 7.27 20.67
C PHE A 125 18.68 8.61 21.03
N GLY A 126 18.02 8.71 22.18
CA GLY A 126 17.45 9.97 22.65
C GLY A 126 18.57 10.94 23.02
N LEU A 127 18.55 12.16 22.46
CA LEU A 127 19.61 13.13 22.72
C LEU A 127 19.13 14.23 23.68
N VAL A 128 19.89 14.43 24.76
CA VAL A 128 19.67 15.56 25.67
C VAL A 128 20.90 16.47 25.62
N TYR A 129 20.76 17.67 25.08
CA TYR A 129 21.79 18.70 25.14
C TYR A 129 21.50 19.66 26.29
N THR A 130 22.52 20.02 27.07
CA THR A 130 22.36 20.97 28.17
C THR A 130 23.50 21.99 28.19
N ILE A 131 23.16 23.27 28.19
CA ILE A 131 24.06 24.35 28.58
C ILE A 131 23.61 24.91 29.92
N LYS A 132 24.48 24.79 30.91
CA LYS A 132 24.18 25.23 32.27
C LYS A 132 24.19 26.75 32.35
N GLY A 133 23.11 27.34 32.87
CA GLY A 133 23.00 28.77 33.07
C GLY A 133 23.87 29.27 34.23
N SER A 134 24.23 30.57 34.22
CA SER A 134 24.97 31.19 35.32
C SER A 134 24.13 31.41 36.58
N ASP A 135 22.80 31.45 36.46
CA ASP A 135 21.86 31.64 37.57
C ASP A 135 21.02 30.38 37.79
N SER A 136 21.32 29.65 38.86
CA SER A 136 20.61 28.41 39.22
C SER A 136 19.22 28.63 39.82
N SER A 137 18.81 29.88 40.08
CA SER A 137 17.46 30.20 40.60
C SER A 137 16.39 30.25 39.50
N LEU A 138 16.82 30.31 38.24
CA LEU A 138 15.95 30.32 37.07
C LEU A 138 15.69 28.89 36.58
N LYS A 139 14.41 28.52 36.44
CA LYS A 139 14.02 27.23 35.85
C LYS A 139 14.49 27.12 34.39
N PRO A 140 14.97 25.95 33.92
CA PRO A 140 15.47 25.80 32.56
C PRO A 140 14.42 26.05 31.48
N LEU A 141 14.86 26.50 30.29
CA LEU A 141 14.07 26.49 29.06
C LEU A 141 14.33 25.17 28.33
N MET A 142 13.27 24.43 27.99
CA MET A 142 13.37 23.17 27.27
C MET A 142 12.74 23.30 25.88
N LEU A 143 13.52 22.99 24.84
CA LEU A 143 13.05 22.88 23.46
C LEU A 143 13.11 21.41 23.06
N ALA A 144 12.01 20.90 22.50
CA ALA A 144 11.87 19.52 22.06
C ALA A 144 11.67 19.45 20.55
N ALA A 145 12.04 18.31 19.98
CA ALA A 145 11.74 17.86 18.62
C ALA A 145 12.00 16.35 18.57
N HIS A 146 11.59 15.69 17.48
CA HIS A 146 11.96 14.30 17.23
C HIS A 146 12.93 14.16 16.06
N GLN A 147 13.57 12.99 15.99
CA GLN A 147 14.61 12.70 15.00
C GLN A 147 14.13 11.77 13.88
N ASP A 148 13.09 10.98 14.16
CA ASP A 148 12.57 9.98 13.27
C ASP A 148 11.60 10.56 12.23
N VAL A 149 11.19 9.73 11.28
CA VAL A 149 10.25 10.09 10.22
C VAL A 149 9.41 8.87 9.84
N VAL A 150 8.20 9.09 9.35
CA VAL A 150 7.39 7.99 8.80
C VAL A 150 8.01 7.31 7.57
N PRO A 151 7.65 6.03 7.29
CA PRO A 151 8.10 5.31 6.10
C PRO A 151 7.69 5.97 4.76
N VAL A 152 8.37 5.54 3.69
CA VAL A 152 8.01 5.87 2.30
C VAL A 152 7.57 4.59 1.61
N ALA A 153 6.30 4.53 1.18
CA ALA A 153 5.71 3.34 0.58
C ALA A 153 6.18 3.09 -0.86
N ASP A 154 6.21 4.13 -1.68
CA ASP A 154 6.69 4.10 -3.07
C ASP A 154 7.50 5.38 -3.32
N ASP A 155 8.78 5.23 -3.64
CA ASP A 155 9.68 6.35 -3.92
C ASP A 155 9.52 6.88 -5.36
N SER A 156 8.92 6.10 -6.25
CA SER A 156 8.80 6.42 -7.68
C SER A 156 7.75 7.49 -8.00
N ILE A 157 6.80 7.69 -7.09
CA ILE A 157 5.75 8.71 -7.18
C ILE A 157 6.17 10.07 -6.62
N TRP A 158 7.35 10.16 -5.99
CA TRP A 158 7.88 11.43 -5.51
C TRP A 158 8.48 12.24 -6.65
N SER A 159 8.22 13.56 -6.65
CA SER A 159 8.80 14.50 -7.61
C SER A 159 10.33 14.54 -7.52
N TYR A 160 10.87 14.39 -6.30
CA TYR A 160 12.30 14.24 -6.02
C TYR A 160 12.50 13.09 -5.03
N PRO A 161 13.64 12.37 -5.06
CA PRO A 161 13.84 11.24 -4.14
C PRO A 161 13.63 11.68 -2.67
N PRO A 162 12.89 10.91 -1.86
CA PRO A 162 12.38 11.34 -0.55
C PRO A 162 13.49 11.71 0.45
N PHE A 163 14.69 11.14 0.31
CA PHE A 163 15.85 11.43 1.16
C PHE A 163 16.96 12.14 0.37
N SER A 164 16.61 12.90 -0.66
CA SER A 164 17.58 13.74 -1.39
C SER A 164 17.83 15.08 -0.71
N GLY A 165 16.89 15.58 0.09
CA GLY A 165 16.93 16.93 0.65
C GLY A 165 17.00 18.00 -0.45
N HIS A 166 16.30 17.81 -1.57
CA HIS A 166 16.42 18.64 -2.76
C HIS A 166 15.85 20.04 -2.53
N PHE A 167 16.62 21.07 -2.86
CA PHE A 167 16.16 22.46 -2.83
C PHE A 167 15.97 23.00 -4.25
N ASP A 168 14.75 23.45 -4.57
CA ASP A 168 14.38 23.91 -5.91
C ASP A 168 14.47 25.43 -6.11
N GLY A 169 14.89 26.16 -5.08
CA GLY A 169 14.96 27.62 -5.06
C GLY A 169 13.95 28.28 -4.10
N GLN A 170 12.91 27.57 -3.68
CA GLN A 170 11.97 28.00 -2.63
C GLN A 170 11.74 26.88 -1.62
N TRP A 171 11.45 25.68 -2.12
CA TRP A 171 11.06 24.52 -1.34
C TRP A 171 12.23 23.58 -1.13
N LEU A 172 12.37 23.09 0.10
CA LEU A 172 13.21 21.95 0.40
C LEU A 172 12.32 20.71 0.49
N TRP A 173 12.52 19.79 -0.46
CA TRP A 173 11.75 18.56 -0.64
C TRP A 173 12.45 17.40 0.05
N GLY A 174 11.66 16.62 0.79
CA GLY A 174 12.09 15.36 1.37
C GLY A 174 11.30 14.98 2.61
N ARG A 175 11.29 13.69 2.93
CA ARG A 175 10.66 13.14 4.13
C ARG A 175 11.36 13.69 5.38
N GLY A 176 10.56 14.28 6.27
CA GLY A 176 11.00 14.99 7.46
C GLY A 176 11.50 16.41 7.22
N SER A 177 11.38 16.95 6.01
CA SER A 177 11.68 18.36 5.74
C SER A 177 10.72 19.30 6.49
N SER A 178 9.49 18.87 6.73
CA SER A 178 8.52 19.57 7.57
C SER A 178 8.43 18.95 8.96
N ASP A 179 8.32 17.62 9.07
CA ASP A 179 7.95 16.90 10.28
C ASP A 179 9.01 15.86 10.72
N ASP A 180 9.84 16.10 11.74
CA ASP A 180 10.02 17.37 12.47
C ASP A 180 11.49 17.81 12.49
N LYS A 181 12.27 17.38 11.49
CA LYS A 181 13.66 17.87 11.36
C LYS A 181 13.70 19.38 11.15
N ASN A 182 12.59 20.00 10.75
CA ASN A 182 12.41 21.43 10.66
C ASN A 182 12.64 22.14 11.99
N SER A 183 11.92 21.76 13.06
CA SER A 183 12.08 22.37 14.38
C SER A 183 13.46 22.07 14.96
N LEU A 184 13.90 20.81 14.84
CA LEU A 184 15.22 20.35 15.27
C LEU A 184 16.34 21.22 14.69
N THR A 185 16.36 21.39 13.37
CA THR A 185 17.42 22.17 12.71
C THR A 185 17.31 23.66 13.02
N ALA A 186 16.09 24.18 13.21
CA ALA A 186 15.85 25.59 13.48
C ALA A 186 16.43 26.04 14.83
N PHE A 187 16.09 25.39 15.94
CA PHE A 187 16.63 25.79 17.25
C PHE A 187 18.11 25.41 17.42
N MET A 188 18.59 24.37 16.73
CA MET A 188 20.02 24.07 16.67
C MET A 188 20.79 25.19 15.97
N SER A 189 20.26 25.73 14.86
CA SER A 189 20.84 26.87 14.15
C SER A 189 20.79 28.16 14.96
N ALA A 190 19.68 28.44 15.66
CA ALA A 190 19.54 29.59 16.53
C ALA A 190 20.59 29.58 17.66
N LEU A 191 20.73 28.45 18.36
CA LEU A 191 21.70 28.34 19.45
C LEU A 191 23.14 28.29 18.94
N GLU A 192 23.42 27.68 17.79
CA GLU A 192 24.74 27.73 17.16
C GLU A 192 25.17 29.17 16.84
N ALA A 193 24.23 30.03 16.43
CA ALA A 193 24.49 31.46 16.20
C ALA A 193 24.79 32.22 17.50
N LEU A 194 24.04 31.98 18.58
CA LEU A 194 24.31 32.55 19.90
C LEU A 194 25.66 32.11 20.45
N LEU A 195 25.96 30.82 20.36
CA LEU A 195 27.17 30.20 20.90
C LEU A 195 28.43 30.52 20.08
N LYS A 196 28.27 31.05 18.86
CA LYS A 196 29.38 31.60 18.07
C LYS A 196 30.06 32.78 18.79
N ASN A 197 29.32 33.52 19.62
CA ASN A 197 29.91 34.52 20.49
C ASN A 197 30.51 33.84 21.75
N PRO A 198 31.84 33.81 21.92
CA PRO A 198 32.46 33.11 23.04
C PRO A 198 32.19 33.77 24.39
N SER A 199 31.82 35.06 24.44
CA SER A 199 31.52 35.77 25.69
C SER A 199 30.08 35.61 26.15
N TRP A 200 29.17 35.16 25.27
CA TRP A 200 27.78 34.95 25.66
C TRP A 200 27.64 33.67 26.49
N ILE A 201 27.17 33.79 27.72
CA ILE A 201 26.86 32.69 28.63
C ILE A 201 25.41 32.89 29.05
N PRO A 202 24.53 31.90 28.88
CA PRO A 202 23.13 32.07 29.25
C PRO A 202 23.01 32.19 30.77
N LYS A 203 22.13 33.08 31.23
CA LYS A 203 21.73 33.17 32.64
C LYS A 203 20.92 31.95 33.04
N ARG A 204 20.00 31.51 32.19
CA ARG A 204 19.12 30.36 32.40
C ARG A 204 19.72 29.10 31.78
N THR A 205 19.47 27.94 32.37
CA THR A 205 19.84 26.67 31.74
C THR A 205 18.97 26.43 30.50
N ILE A 206 19.56 26.01 29.39
CA ILE A 206 18.83 25.65 28.17
C ILE A 206 19.04 24.16 27.90
N ILE A 207 17.95 23.45 27.65
CA ILE A 207 17.90 22.00 27.42
C ILE A 207 17.27 21.74 26.05
N PHE A 208 17.92 20.93 25.23
CA PHE A 208 17.28 20.33 24.06
C PHE A 208 16.99 18.86 24.35
N ALA A 209 15.79 18.41 24.04
CA ALA A 209 15.35 17.03 24.21
C ALA A 209 14.88 16.48 22.86
N LEU A 210 15.67 15.59 22.27
CA LEU A 210 15.41 15.04 20.95
C LEU A 210 14.98 13.58 21.06
N GLY A 211 13.69 13.32 20.82
CA GLY A 211 13.12 11.98 20.69
C GLY A 211 13.64 11.25 19.46
N PHE A 212 13.35 9.95 19.32
CA PHE A 212 13.80 9.15 18.17
C PHE A 212 12.76 8.12 17.69
N ASP A 213 11.56 8.14 18.26
CA ASP A 213 10.50 7.18 17.94
C ASP A 213 9.09 7.81 18.03
N GLU A 214 8.97 9.13 17.86
CA GLU A 214 7.72 9.89 17.99
C GLU A 214 6.63 9.32 17.08
N GLU A 215 7.00 9.01 15.83
CA GLU A 215 6.10 8.55 14.77
C GLU A 215 5.54 7.14 15.05
N CYS A 216 6.08 6.43 16.06
CA CYS A 216 5.54 5.19 16.63
C CYS A 216 5.19 5.32 18.12
N SER A 217 4.75 6.52 18.49
CA SER A 217 4.28 6.97 19.81
C SER A 217 5.30 7.41 20.87
N GLY A 218 6.58 7.57 20.52
CA GLY A 218 7.57 8.23 21.38
C GLY A 218 7.90 7.49 22.68
N ARG A 219 7.58 6.19 22.79
CA ARG A 219 7.67 5.46 24.08
C ARG A 219 9.10 5.23 24.52
N ARG A 220 10.04 5.08 23.58
CA ARG A 220 11.44 4.74 23.83
C ARG A 220 12.31 5.99 23.90
N GLY A 221 11.98 7.03 23.14
CA GLY A 221 12.59 8.34 23.12
C GLY A 221 12.05 9.21 24.25
N ALA A 222 11.04 10.05 23.96
CA ALA A 222 10.50 10.98 24.95
C ALA A 222 9.96 10.30 26.21
N GLY A 223 9.35 9.12 26.08
CA GLY A 223 8.88 8.31 27.19
C GLY A 223 9.99 7.89 28.19
N THR A 224 11.26 7.96 27.79
CA THR A 224 12.41 7.75 28.69
C THR A 224 13.14 9.06 29.02
N ILE A 225 13.19 10.03 28.11
CA ILE A 225 13.77 11.36 28.35
C ILE A 225 13.01 12.11 29.45
N GLY A 226 11.67 12.04 29.46
CA GLY A 226 10.83 12.71 30.46
C GLY A 226 11.18 12.28 31.89
N PRO A 227 11.08 10.97 32.21
CA PRO A 227 11.49 10.43 33.51
C PRO A 227 12.96 10.71 33.86
N TYR A 228 13.87 10.70 32.89
CA TYR A 228 15.27 11.06 33.08
C TYR A 228 15.42 12.52 33.54
N LEU A 229 14.77 13.46 32.85
CA LEU A 229 14.80 14.88 33.22
C LEU A 229 14.09 15.14 34.55
N GLU A 230 12.98 14.45 34.82
CA GLU A 230 12.28 14.53 36.10
C GLU A 230 13.17 14.05 37.26
N THR A 231 13.96 12.99 37.03
CA THR A 231 14.95 12.51 38.02
C THR A 231 16.06 13.52 38.28
N LEU A 232 16.49 14.26 37.25
CA LEU A 232 17.58 15.24 37.36
C LEU A 232 17.14 16.58 37.97
N TYR A 233 15.97 17.07 37.58
CA TYR A 233 15.51 18.42 37.89
C TYR A 233 14.29 18.47 38.81
N GLY A 234 13.55 17.37 38.93
CA GLY A 234 12.34 17.25 39.74
C GLY A 234 11.05 17.61 39.01
N PHE A 235 9.93 17.42 39.71
CA PHE A 235 8.59 17.82 39.26
C PHE A 235 8.48 19.34 39.12
N ASN A 236 7.78 19.81 38.08
CA ASN A 236 7.55 21.24 37.78
C ASN A 236 8.86 22.06 37.76
N SER A 237 9.92 21.50 37.20
CA SER A 237 11.27 22.07 37.20
C SER A 237 11.58 22.93 35.98
N MET A 238 10.81 22.84 34.89
CA MET A 238 11.03 23.60 33.66
C MET A 238 10.20 24.88 33.63
N ALA A 239 10.74 25.93 33.02
CA ALA A 239 10.03 27.20 32.86
C ALA A 239 8.98 27.10 31.75
N LEU A 240 9.39 26.53 30.62
CA LEU A 240 8.61 26.35 29.42
C LEU A 240 9.14 25.12 28.67
N ILE A 241 8.23 24.35 28.09
CA ILE A 241 8.51 23.34 27.07
C ILE A 241 7.88 23.82 25.77
N LEU A 242 8.68 23.90 24.71
CA LEU A 242 8.21 24.14 23.35
C LEU A 242 8.57 22.93 22.48
N ASP A 243 7.56 22.34 21.86
CA ASP A 243 7.67 21.21 20.94
C ASP A 243 6.93 21.53 19.64
N GLU A 244 6.89 20.58 18.70
CA GLU A 244 6.26 20.74 17.39
C GLU A 244 4.72 20.89 17.40
N GLY A 245 4.14 21.00 16.20
CA GLY A 245 2.72 21.08 15.91
C GLY A 245 2.11 22.49 16.00
N GLY A 246 0.90 22.61 16.57
CA GLY A 246 0.09 23.84 16.54
C GLY A 246 -0.58 24.09 15.19
N MET A 247 -1.26 25.23 15.04
CA MET A 247 -1.93 25.61 13.78
C MET A 247 -1.12 26.63 12.95
N GLY A 248 0.15 26.84 13.33
CA GLY A 248 1.06 27.78 12.66
C GLY A 248 0.64 29.24 12.80
N LEU A 249 0.81 29.98 11.71
CA LEU A 249 0.50 31.40 11.55
C LEU A 249 -0.57 31.59 10.47
N ASP A 250 -1.68 32.22 10.82
CA ASP A 250 -2.81 32.47 9.93
C ASP A 250 -3.03 33.98 9.71
N LEU A 251 -2.89 34.45 8.47
CA LEU A 251 -3.10 35.86 8.13
C LEU A 251 -4.56 36.07 7.73
N VAL A 252 -5.33 36.70 8.62
CA VAL A 252 -6.75 36.95 8.43
C VAL A 252 -6.97 38.36 7.89
N GLY A 253 -7.53 38.44 6.69
CA GLY A 253 -7.54 39.68 5.92
C GLY A 253 -6.12 40.07 5.50
N ASN A 254 -5.76 41.36 5.63
CA ASN A 254 -4.42 41.84 5.25
C ASN A 254 -3.65 42.48 6.42
N ASN A 255 -4.22 42.48 7.63
CA ASN A 255 -3.73 43.34 8.71
C ASN A 255 -3.58 42.61 10.06
N THR A 256 -4.08 41.38 10.21
CA THR A 256 -4.01 40.67 11.49
C THR A 256 -3.49 39.24 11.30
N LEU A 257 -2.33 38.96 11.87
CA LEU A 257 -1.68 37.65 11.86
C LEU A 257 -1.95 36.93 13.18
N TYR A 258 -2.70 35.84 13.15
CA TYR A 258 -2.97 35.01 14.31
C TYR A 258 -1.85 33.98 14.46
N ALA A 259 -1.22 33.96 15.62
CA ALA A 259 -0.25 32.94 15.98
C ALA A 259 -0.93 31.94 16.91
N LEU A 260 -0.95 30.68 16.49
CA LEU A 260 -1.82 29.64 17.06
C LEU A 260 -1.03 28.48 17.66
N PRO A 261 -0.23 28.73 18.72
CA PRO A 261 0.44 27.65 19.45
C PRO A 261 -0.60 26.77 20.13
N ALA A 262 -0.48 25.46 19.99
CA ALA A 262 -1.35 24.56 20.70
C ALA A 262 -0.99 24.51 22.19
N VAL A 263 -2.01 24.73 23.01
CA VAL A 263 -1.96 24.70 24.48
C VAL A 263 -2.63 23.45 25.04
N MET A 264 -3.16 22.61 24.17
CA MET A 264 -3.89 21.40 24.51
C MET A 264 -3.82 20.40 23.35
N GLU A 265 -3.77 19.11 23.66
CA GLU A 265 -3.87 18.01 22.71
C GLU A 265 -5.14 17.20 22.97
N LYS A 266 -5.66 16.60 21.91
CA LYS A 266 -6.70 15.57 22.02
C LYS A 266 -6.15 14.31 22.69
N GLY A 267 -7.05 13.52 23.27
CA GLY A 267 -6.70 12.17 23.71
C GLY A 267 -6.59 11.21 22.53
N HIS A 268 -6.05 10.02 22.78
CA HIS A 268 -5.85 8.98 21.78
C HIS A 268 -6.14 7.60 22.36
N VAL A 269 -6.81 6.75 21.59
CA VAL A 269 -6.93 5.31 21.88
C VAL A 269 -7.17 4.54 20.60
N ASP A 270 -6.44 3.43 20.45
CA ASP A 270 -6.75 2.43 19.43
C ASP A 270 -7.61 1.33 20.06
N ILE A 271 -8.72 1.00 19.39
CA ILE A 271 -9.61 -0.08 19.81
C ILE A 271 -9.49 -1.22 18.80
N TRP A 272 -9.10 -2.38 19.29
CA TRP A 272 -9.02 -3.61 18.49
C TRP A 272 -10.25 -4.46 18.77
N ILE A 273 -10.92 -4.88 17.70
CA ILE A 273 -12.09 -5.75 17.76
C ILE A 273 -11.74 -7.04 17.01
N GLU A 274 -11.74 -8.14 17.74
CA GLU A 274 -11.38 -9.47 17.23
C GLU A 274 -12.61 -10.38 17.31
N LEU A 275 -13.03 -10.92 16.17
CA LEU A 275 -14.13 -11.86 16.06
C LEU A 275 -13.58 -13.26 15.81
N HIS A 276 -13.90 -14.18 16.72
CA HIS A 276 -13.74 -15.61 16.54
C HIS A 276 -15.10 -16.23 16.28
N VAL A 277 -15.31 -16.87 15.13
CA VAL A 277 -16.59 -17.51 14.77
C VAL A 277 -16.35 -18.88 14.16
N ASN A 278 -17.41 -19.69 14.08
CA ASN A 278 -17.36 -20.94 13.36
C ASN A 278 -17.03 -20.70 11.87
N GLY A 279 -16.03 -21.42 11.37
CA GLY A 279 -15.68 -21.49 9.96
C GLY A 279 -16.50 -22.55 9.23
N GLY A 280 -16.17 -22.78 7.97
CA GLY A 280 -16.91 -23.73 7.15
C GLY A 280 -16.48 -23.73 5.69
N HIS A 281 -17.00 -24.70 4.94
CA HIS A 281 -16.78 -24.78 3.50
C HIS A 281 -17.74 -23.83 2.78
N SER A 282 -17.23 -22.98 1.87
CA SER A 282 -18.06 -21.96 1.21
C SER A 282 -19.20 -22.51 0.33
N SER A 283 -19.22 -23.82 0.04
CA SER A 283 -20.34 -24.48 -0.66
C SER A 283 -21.57 -24.73 0.22
N ALA A 284 -21.44 -24.56 1.53
CA ALA A 284 -22.52 -24.66 2.51
C ALA A 284 -22.32 -23.56 3.58
N PRO A 285 -22.43 -22.28 3.18
CA PRO A 285 -22.11 -21.19 4.09
C PRO A 285 -23.22 -20.98 5.12
N PHE A 286 -22.86 -20.42 6.28
CA PHE A 286 -23.85 -19.77 7.13
C PHE A 286 -24.46 -18.56 6.41
N PRO A 287 -25.67 -18.09 6.79
CA PRO A 287 -26.29 -16.91 6.18
C PRO A 287 -25.40 -15.65 6.20
N HIS A 288 -24.53 -15.51 7.20
CA HIS A 288 -23.50 -14.46 7.27
C HIS A 288 -22.13 -15.07 7.56
N THR A 289 -21.07 -14.54 6.93
CA THR A 289 -19.68 -14.92 7.25
C THR A 289 -19.13 -14.05 8.38
N GLY A 290 -18.02 -14.46 9.01
CA GLY A 290 -17.36 -13.62 10.01
C GLY A 290 -16.91 -12.25 9.46
N ILE A 291 -16.48 -12.18 8.20
CA ILE A 291 -16.20 -10.90 7.53
C ILE A 291 -17.49 -10.08 7.38
N GLY A 292 -18.60 -10.71 6.98
CA GLY A 292 -19.89 -10.02 6.88
C GLY A 292 -20.36 -9.44 8.21
N ILE A 293 -20.25 -10.19 9.30
CA ILE A 293 -20.57 -9.71 10.66
C ILE A 293 -19.68 -8.52 11.03
N MET A 294 -18.37 -8.61 10.78
CA MET A 294 -17.44 -7.51 11.08
C MET A 294 -17.67 -6.29 10.19
N ALA A 295 -18.04 -6.48 8.92
CA ALA A 295 -18.41 -5.40 8.02
C ALA A 295 -19.66 -4.65 8.52
N GLU A 296 -20.67 -5.38 9.04
CA GLU A 296 -21.81 -4.75 9.71
C GLU A 296 -21.38 -3.93 10.93
N ILE A 297 -20.42 -4.41 11.73
CA ILE A 297 -19.84 -3.64 12.85
C ILE A 297 -19.18 -2.35 12.34
N VAL A 298 -18.37 -2.43 11.28
CA VAL A 298 -17.72 -1.26 10.69
C VAL A 298 -18.77 -0.27 10.17
N THR A 299 -19.75 -0.73 9.40
CA THR A 299 -20.85 0.12 8.90
C THR A 299 -21.61 0.77 10.04
N GLN A 300 -21.91 0.03 11.10
CA GLN A 300 -22.61 0.54 12.27
C GLN A 300 -21.79 1.58 13.03
N LEU A 301 -20.48 1.38 13.18
CA LEU A 301 -19.58 2.36 13.79
C LEU A 301 -19.49 3.64 12.95
N GLU A 302 -19.32 3.53 11.63
CA GLU A 302 -19.17 4.69 10.73
C GLU A 302 -20.49 5.46 10.50
N ALA A 303 -21.63 4.78 10.54
CA ALA A 303 -22.95 5.41 10.45
C ALA A 303 -23.31 6.27 11.68
N HIS A 304 -22.56 6.12 12.79
CA HIS A 304 -22.81 6.82 14.06
C HIS A 304 -21.60 7.68 14.48
N PRO A 305 -21.20 8.70 13.70
CA PRO A 305 -20.12 9.59 14.08
C PRO A 305 -20.50 10.43 15.32
N TRP A 306 -19.47 10.84 16.07
CA TRP A 306 -19.64 11.72 17.22
C TRP A 306 -20.20 13.10 16.82
N GLU A 307 -20.97 13.74 17.70
CA GLU A 307 -21.43 15.11 17.43
C GLU A 307 -20.34 16.15 17.78
N PRO A 308 -20.08 17.15 16.91
CA PRO A 308 -19.16 18.24 17.22
C PRO A 308 -19.72 19.13 18.33
N LYS A 309 -18.90 19.45 19.34
CA LYS A 309 -19.27 20.30 20.47
C LYS A 309 -18.17 21.31 20.76
N LEU A 310 -18.57 22.54 21.09
CA LEU A 310 -17.67 23.61 21.54
C LEU A 310 -17.89 23.85 23.02
N ILE A 311 -16.81 23.76 23.81
CA ILE A 311 -16.84 24.04 25.25
C ILE A 311 -16.57 25.53 25.46
N GLU A 312 -17.35 26.16 26.34
CA GLU A 312 -17.10 27.55 26.73
C GLU A 312 -15.73 27.69 27.39
N GLY A 313 -14.97 28.71 26.99
CA GLY A 313 -13.63 28.99 27.51
C GLY A 313 -12.53 28.03 27.03
N SER A 314 -12.84 27.06 26.17
CA SER A 314 -11.85 26.22 25.49
C SER A 314 -10.88 27.05 24.62
N PRO A 315 -9.68 26.52 24.29
CA PRO A 315 -8.74 27.20 23.39
C PRO A 315 -9.40 27.64 22.08
N ILE A 316 -10.18 26.76 21.44
CA ILE A 316 -10.90 27.06 20.19
C ILE A 316 -11.88 28.22 20.40
N HIS A 317 -12.65 28.19 21.49
CA HIS A 317 -13.59 29.28 21.80
C HIS A 317 -12.87 30.62 22.01
N LYS A 318 -11.75 30.62 22.74
CA LYS A 318 -10.94 31.82 22.99
C LYS A 318 -10.31 32.36 21.71
N HIS A 319 -9.81 31.50 20.83
CA HIS A 319 -9.33 31.88 19.51
C HIS A 319 -10.40 32.63 18.72
N PHE A 320 -11.61 32.07 18.59
CA PHE A 320 -12.66 32.76 17.84
C PHE A 320 -13.18 34.03 18.55
N ILE A 321 -13.12 34.13 19.89
CA ILE A 321 -13.35 35.40 20.59
C ILE A 321 -12.32 36.45 20.15
N CYS A 322 -11.03 36.13 20.17
CA CYS A 322 -9.97 37.01 19.69
C CYS A 322 -10.20 37.43 18.23
N GLN A 323 -10.59 36.48 17.38
CA GLN A 323 -10.90 36.76 15.98
C GLN A 323 -12.08 37.72 15.82
N SER A 324 -13.12 37.56 16.64
CA SER A 324 -14.28 38.45 16.64
C SER A 324 -13.98 39.87 17.15
N GLU A 325 -12.93 40.03 17.94
CA GLU A 325 -12.49 41.31 18.50
C GLU A 325 -11.58 42.07 17.53
N TYR A 326 -10.56 41.39 16.97
CA TYR A 326 -9.56 42.01 16.11
C TYR A 326 -9.86 41.90 14.61
N SER A 327 -10.75 40.99 14.20
CA SER A 327 -11.14 40.79 12.79
C SER A 327 -12.65 40.53 12.62
N PRO A 328 -13.54 41.38 13.19
CA PRO A 328 -14.99 41.13 13.24
C PRO A 328 -15.63 40.96 11.86
N GLU A 329 -15.12 41.67 10.86
CA GLU A 329 -15.64 41.71 9.49
C GLU A 329 -15.24 40.48 8.66
N HIS A 330 -14.23 39.72 9.09
CA HIS A 330 -13.77 38.53 8.36
C HIS A 330 -14.81 37.41 8.39
N SER A 331 -15.48 37.23 9.53
CA SER A 331 -16.54 36.23 9.71
C SER A 331 -17.71 36.80 10.50
N PRO A 332 -18.57 37.64 9.86
CA PRO A 332 -19.63 38.36 10.55
C PRO A 332 -20.63 37.45 11.28
N LYS A 333 -20.88 36.25 10.72
CA LYS A 333 -21.77 35.26 11.33
C LYS A 333 -21.18 34.65 12.61
N ILE A 334 -19.90 34.27 12.59
CA ILE A 334 -19.16 33.80 13.77
C ILE A 334 -19.12 34.91 14.83
N THR A 335 -18.75 36.13 14.44
CA THR A 335 -18.75 37.31 15.32
C THR A 335 -20.11 37.54 15.98
N ARG A 336 -21.21 37.41 15.23
CA ARG A 336 -22.57 37.53 15.76
C ARG A 336 -22.91 36.42 16.75
N LEU A 337 -22.58 35.17 16.43
CA LEU A 337 -22.87 34.00 17.26
C LEU A 337 -22.11 34.05 18.59
N ILE A 338 -20.85 34.50 18.57
CA ILE A 338 -20.04 34.73 19.78
C ILE A 338 -20.67 35.80 20.67
N LYS A 339 -21.10 36.93 20.08
CA LYS A 339 -21.79 38.00 20.82
C LYS A 339 -23.11 37.52 21.43
N GLN A 340 -23.80 36.59 20.77
CA GLN A 340 -25.04 35.98 21.25
C GLN A 340 -24.82 34.92 22.33
N GLY A 341 -23.61 34.35 22.45
CA GLY A 341 -23.32 33.24 23.35
C GLY A 341 -23.93 31.90 22.92
N ASP A 342 -24.31 31.76 21.65
CA ASP A 342 -24.91 30.52 21.12
C ASP A 342 -23.81 29.54 20.67
N LEU A 343 -23.26 28.78 21.63
CA LEU A 343 -22.19 27.81 21.39
C LEU A 343 -22.59 26.69 20.45
N LYS A 344 -23.87 26.28 20.42
CA LYS A 344 -24.36 25.18 19.59
C LYS A 344 -24.39 25.58 18.12
N SER A 345 -24.95 26.76 17.83
CA SER A 345 -24.93 27.30 16.47
C SER A 345 -23.53 27.70 16.04
N LEU A 346 -22.69 28.18 16.97
CA LEU A 346 -21.28 28.46 16.70
C LEU A 346 -20.52 27.19 16.32
N ALA A 347 -20.63 26.10 17.08
CA ALA A 347 -20.00 24.83 16.74
C ALA A 347 -20.41 24.34 15.33
N LYS A 348 -21.71 24.43 15.00
CA LYS A 348 -22.22 24.11 13.66
C LYS A 348 -21.66 25.00 12.56
N GLU A 349 -21.34 26.26 12.85
CA GLU A 349 -20.69 27.13 11.87
C GLU A 349 -19.22 26.79 11.72
N LEU A 350 -18.51 26.57 12.84
CA LEU A 350 -17.08 26.29 12.85
C LEU A 350 -16.72 25.01 12.08
N VAL A 351 -17.54 23.95 12.18
CA VAL A 351 -17.32 22.71 11.41
C VAL A 351 -17.44 22.90 9.89
N THR A 352 -18.01 24.02 9.41
CA THR A 352 -18.12 24.31 7.97
C THR A 352 -16.90 25.05 7.41
N ILE A 353 -15.98 25.51 8.26
CA ILE A 353 -14.78 26.25 7.82
C ILE A 353 -13.86 25.31 7.04
N ASP A 354 -13.42 24.23 7.68
CA ASP A 354 -12.52 23.25 7.11
C ASP A 354 -12.53 21.94 7.93
N ARG A 355 -11.98 20.86 7.33
CA ARG A 355 -11.93 19.52 7.94
C ARG A 355 -11.11 19.50 9.24
N SER A 356 -10.02 20.26 9.33
CA SER A 356 -9.19 20.31 10.54
C SER A 356 -9.98 20.95 11.69
N THR A 357 -10.65 22.08 11.44
CA THR A 357 -11.51 22.72 12.46
C THR A 357 -12.66 21.82 12.92
N HIS A 358 -13.25 21.06 12.00
CA HIS A 358 -14.28 20.07 12.34
C HIS A 358 -13.77 19.04 13.35
N TYR A 359 -12.65 18.37 13.06
CA TYR A 359 -12.14 17.32 13.95
C TYR A 359 -11.41 17.84 15.21
N ARG A 360 -11.20 19.16 15.35
CA ARG A 360 -10.87 19.76 16.66
C ARG A 360 -12.06 19.77 17.62
N LEU A 361 -13.28 19.93 17.08
CA LEU A 361 -14.52 20.00 17.85
C LEU A 361 -15.19 18.65 18.08
N GLN A 362 -14.75 17.60 17.39
CA GLN A 362 -15.38 16.28 17.39
C GLN A 362 -14.38 15.17 17.70
N THR A 363 -14.78 14.18 18.48
CA THR A 363 -14.04 12.91 18.58
C THR A 363 -14.02 12.24 17.21
N SER A 364 -12.83 11.98 16.66
CA SER A 364 -12.71 11.27 15.38
C SER A 364 -12.71 9.77 15.63
N GLN A 365 -13.21 9.02 14.66
CA GLN A 365 -13.21 7.57 14.64
C GLN A 365 -12.87 7.17 13.20
N ALA A 366 -11.86 6.32 13.03
CA ALA A 366 -11.42 5.84 11.73
C ALA A 366 -11.09 4.34 11.83
N VAL A 367 -11.63 3.54 10.90
CA VAL A 367 -11.29 2.12 10.79
C VAL A 367 -10.14 2.01 9.80
N ASP A 368 -8.92 1.96 10.32
CA ASP A 368 -7.70 2.03 9.50
C ASP A 368 -7.11 0.65 9.19
N TYR A 369 -7.54 -0.40 9.92
CA TYR A 369 -7.01 -1.75 9.80
C TYR A 369 -8.14 -2.79 9.72
N PHE A 370 -8.08 -3.69 8.72
CA PHE A 370 -9.01 -4.80 8.56
C PHE A 370 -8.26 -6.06 8.11
N LEU A 371 -8.36 -7.14 8.88
CA LEU A 371 -7.74 -8.44 8.61
C LEU A 371 -8.81 -9.54 8.71
N GLY A 372 -8.95 -10.36 7.68
CA GLY A 372 -9.81 -11.55 7.69
C GLY A 372 -9.80 -12.28 6.34
N GLY A 373 -10.04 -13.59 6.34
CA GLY A 373 -9.97 -14.41 5.14
C GLY A 373 -8.57 -14.98 4.87
N VAL A 374 -8.51 -16.15 4.23
CA VAL A 374 -7.25 -16.78 3.78
C VAL A 374 -7.39 -17.28 2.33
N LYS A 375 -8.56 -17.81 1.98
CA LYS A 375 -8.89 -18.29 0.63
C LYS A 375 -10.40 -18.33 0.42
N ILE A 376 -10.85 -18.22 -0.83
CA ILE A 376 -12.27 -18.06 -1.19
C ILE A 376 -13.17 -19.25 -0.80
N ASN A 377 -12.62 -20.48 -0.72
CA ASN A 377 -13.40 -21.69 -0.42
C ASN A 377 -13.51 -22.04 1.07
N ALA A 378 -13.02 -21.19 1.97
CA ALA A 378 -13.15 -21.36 3.41
C ALA A 378 -13.68 -20.09 4.07
N MET A 379 -14.73 -20.23 4.87
CA MET A 379 -15.24 -19.15 5.70
C MET A 379 -14.24 -18.84 6.82
N PRO A 380 -13.84 -17.56 7.01
CA PRO A 380 -12.85 -17.20 8.00
C PRO A 380 -13.36 -17.33 9.43
N GLU A 381 -12.51 -17.92 10.26
CA GLU A 381 -12.76 -18.15 11.69
C GLU A 381 -12.26 -16.99 12.57
N TYR A 382 -11.32 -16.19 12.06
CA TYR A 382 -10.71 -15.08 12.77
C TYR A 382 -10.71 -13.82 11.90
N ILE A 383 -11.26 -12.74 12.45
CA ILE A 383 -11.31 -11.43 11.82
C ILE A 383 -10.89 -10.40 12.86
N ARG A 384 -10.04 -9.45 12.49
CA ARG A 384 -9.57 -8.37 13.37
C ARG A 384 -9.66 -7.03 12.68
N ILE A 385 -10.23 -6.04 13.36
CA ILE A 385 -10.23 -4.65 12.91
C ILE A 385 -9.57 -3.74 13.97
N GLY A 386 -8.94 -2.67 13.50
CA GLY A 386 -8.36 -1.62 14.33
C GLY A 386 -9.06 -0.29 14.07
N VAL A 387 -9.56 0.33 15.14
CA VAL A 387 -10.29 1.60 15.09
C VAL A 387 -9.54 2.67 15.88
N ASN A 388 -8.98 3.65 15.18
CA ASN A 388 -8.29 4.79 15.78
C ASN A 388 -9.29 5.85 16.26
N HIS A 389 -9.07 6.37 17.46
CA HIS A 389 -9.86 7.46 18.01
C HIS A 389 -8.99 8.62 18.50
N ARG A 390 -9.28 9.84 18.02
CA ARG A 390 -8.76 11.08 18.63
C ARG A 390 -9.88 11.73 19.43
N ILE A 391 -9.72 11.77 20.75
CA ILE A 391 -10.75 12.10 21.72
C ILE A 391 -10.80 13.60 21.94
N ALA A 392 -11.95 14.21 21.68
CA ALA A 392 -12.17 15.63 21.93
C ALA A 392 -12.25 15.94 23.43
N PRO A 393 -11.94 17.17 23.88
CA PRO A 393 -11.87 17.52 25.30
C PRO A 393 -13.13 17.25 26.14
N GLN A 394 -14.31 17.25 25.51
CA GLN A 394 -15.59 16.97 26.14
C GLN A 394 -15.89 15.48 26.34
N ASP A 395 -15.13 14.60 25.70
CA ASP A 395 -15.34 13.14 25.73
C ASP A 395 -14.21 12.45 26.52
N SER A 396 -14.30 11.14 26.70
CA SER A 396 -13.30 10.36 27.45
C SER A 396 -13.06 8.99 26.83
N ILE A 397 -11.91 8.37 27.15
CA ILE A 397 -11.61 6.99 26.73
C ILE A 397 -12.71 6.03 27.20
N ALA A 398 -13.23 6.22 28.43
CA ALA A 398 -14.33 5.42 28.94
C ALA A 398 -15.62 5.61 28.13
N ALA A 399 -15.93 6.85 27.72
CA ALA A 399 -17.08 7.12 26.85
C ALA A 399 -16.93 6.50 25.46
N VAL A 400 -15.71 6.49 24.88
CA VAL A 400 -15.42 5.80 23.62
C VAL A 400 -15.64 4.30 23.74
N LYS A 401 -15.07 3.67 24.78
CA LYS A 401 -15.25 2.23 25.05
C LYS A 401 -16.73 1.88 25.23
N ALA A 402 -17.48 2.68 25.98
CA ALA A 402 -18.91 2.49 26.20
C ALA A 402 -19.73 2.70 24.93
N ASN A 403 -19.39 3.70 24.11
CA ASN A 403 -20.08 3.94 22.84
C ASN A 403 -19.89 2.76 21.88
N ILE A 404 -18.68 2.21 21.76
CA ILE A 404 -18.44 1.03 20.91
C ILE A 404 -19.29 -0.15 21.37
N LEU A 405 -19.31 -0.46 22.67
CA LEU A 405 -20.15 -1.53 23.21
C LEU A 405 -21.63 -1.31 22.91
N LYS A 406 -22.12 -0.08 23.04
CA LYS A 406 -23.49 0.29 22.68
C LYS A 406 -23.78 0.13 21.18
N GLN A 407 -22.86 0.54 20.31
CA GLN A 407 -23.10 0.47 18.87
C GLN A 407 -23.10 -0.97 18.34
N ILE A 408 -22.30 -1.86 18.93
CA ILE A 408 -22.23 -3.27 18.51
C ILE A 408 -23.30 -4.15 19.15
N GLU A 409 -23.98 -3.69 20.21
CA GLU A 409 -25.02 -4.44 20.93
C GLU A 409 -26.11 -5.04 20.01
N PRO A 410 -26.71 -4.30 19.06
CA PRO A 410 -27.71 -4.88 18.15
C PRO A 410 -27.17 -6.00 17.27
N ILE A 411 -25.87 -5.94 16.92
CA ILE A 411 -25.20 -6.94 16.08
C ILE A 411 -24.87 -8.18 16.91
N VAL A 412 -24.42 -7.97 18.16
CA VAL A 412 -24.17 -9.03 19.13
C VAL A 412 -25.46 -9.82 19.40
N GLU A 413 -26.59 -9.15 19.58
CA GLU A 413 -27.90 -9.77 19.74
C GLU A 413 -28.35 -10.50 18.46
N LYS A 414 -28.24 -9.85 17.30
CA LYS A 414 -28.60 -10.43 16.00
C LYS A 414 -27.90 -11.75 15.71
N PHE A 415 -26.63 -11.88 16.10
CA PHE A 415 -25.80 -13.06 15.80
C PHE A 415 -25.52 -13.97 17.00
N GLY A 416 -26.06 -13.67 18.18
CA GLY A 416 -25.84 -14.46 19.40
C GLY A 416 -24.36 -14.55 19.82
N LEU A 417 -23.62 -13.44 19.72
CA LEU A 417 -22.18 -13.42 19.99
C LEU A 417 -21.89 -13.28 21.50
N THR A 418 -20.85 -13.94 21.98
CA THR A 418 -20.29 -13.72 23.31
C THR A 418 -19.30 -12.56 23.28
N VAL A 419 -19.46 -11.55 24.12
CA VAL A 419 -18.54 -10.39 24.16
C VAL A 419 -17.58 -10.49 25.35
N LYS A 420 -16.28 -10.36 25.08
CA LYS A 420 -15.23 -10.16 26.07
C LYS A 420 -14.71 -8.73 25.95
N GLY A 421 -15.34 -7.82 26.67
CA GLY A 421 -14.96 -6.41 26.73
C GLY A 421 -13.65 -6.18 27.49
N PHE A 422 -13.00 -5.05 27.20
CA PHE A 422 -11.76 -4.53 27.79
C PHE A 422 -11.41 -5.10 29.18
N LYS A 423 -10.28 -5.81 29.32
CA LYS A 423 -9.84 -6.45 30.59
C LYS A 423 -9.99 -5.51 31.78
N GLY A 424 -10.78 -5.90 32.79
CA GLY A 424 -10.99 -5.15 34.04
C GLY A 424 -12.38 -4.53 34.19
N ALA A 425 -13.23 -4.57 33.16
CA ALA A 425 -14.67 -4.33 33.28
C ALA A 425 -15.41 -5.66 33.16
N GLU A 426 -15.63 -6.35 34.28
CA GLU A 426 -16.63 -7.42 34.34
C GLU A 426 -18.01 -6.75 34.25
N GLN A 427 -18.48 -6.50 33.03
CA GLN A 427 -19.90 -6.39 32.75
C GLN A 427 -20.30 -7.71 32.10
N ASN A 428 -20.83 -8.62 32.93
CA ASN A 428 -21.61 -9.74 32.44
C ASN A 428 -22.84 -9.14 31.76
N PHE A 429 -22.89 -9.24 30.43
CA PHE A 429 -24.15 -9.18 29.70
C PHE A 429 -24.89 -10.49 29.98
N ASP A 430 -25.47 -10.60 31.17
CA ASP A 430 -26.50 -11.59 31.46
C ASP A 430 -27.86 -10.92 31.16
N SER A 431 -28.36 -11.08 29.93
CA SER A 431 -29.76 -10.80 29.61
C SER A 431 -30.43 -12.06 29.08
N GLU A 432 -31.29 -12.62 29.94
CA GLU A 432 -32.30 -13.62 29.65
C GLU A 432 -33.43 -13.03 28.77
N ILE A 433 -33.77 -13.80 27.72
CA ILE A 433 -35.10 -14.02 27.11
C ILE A 433 -35.66 -13.01 26.08
N SER A 434 -35.87 -13.59 24.89
CA SER A 434 -36.90 -13.40 23.84
C SER A 434 -37.73 -12.11 23.78
N GLU A 435 -37.76 -11.50 22.59
CA GLU A 435 -39.00 -11.34 21.83
C GLU A 435 -38.72 -11.10 20.34
N SER A 436 -39.49 -11.81 19.51
CA SER A 436 -39.34 -11.94 18.07
C SER A 436 -39.74 -10.68 17.29
N LEU A 437 -38.83 -10.13 16.49
CA LEU A 437 -39.13 -9.23 15.38
C LEU A 437 -39.28 -10.05 14.09
N ASP A 438 -40.53 -10.29 13.72
CA ASP A 438 -40.94 -10.98 12.49
C ASP A 438 -40.76 -10.05 11.28
N ASN A 439 -39.61 -10.14 10.63
CA ASN A 439 -39.32 -9.46 9.36
C ASN A 439 -39.41 -10.45 8.19
N GLY A 440 -40.56 -11.09 7.98
CA GLY A 440 -41.10 -11.48 6.66
C GLY A 440 -40.21 -12.23 5.66
N LEU A 441 -39.06 -12.75 6.06
CA LEU A 441 -38.10 -13.49 5.25
C LEU A 441 -38.19 -14.95 5.66
N ILE A 442 -38.14 -15.84 4.67
CA ILE A 442 -38.24 -17.28 4.84
C ILE A 442 -37.06 -17.74 5.72
N ASN A 443 -37.31 -18.04 7.00
CA ASN A 443 -36.30 -18.58 7.90
C ASN A 443 -35.87 -19.98 7.40
N PRO A 444 -34.56 -20.29 7.35
CA PRO A 444 -34.09 -21.64 7.06
C PRO A 444 -34.64 -22.62 8.09
N MET A 445 -34.87 -23.87 7.68
CA MET A 445 -35.53 -24.92 8.47
C MET A 445 -34.67 -25.46 9.65
N TYR A 446 -33.58 -24.77 10.00
CA TYR A 446 -32.64 -25.12 11.08
C TYR A 446 -32.11 -23.84 11.76
N GLU A 447 -31.94 -23.88 13.09
CA GLU A 447 -31.31 -22.81 13.87
C GLU A 447 -29.81 -22.73 13.53
N VAL A 448 -29.32 -21.52 13.26
CA VAL A 448 -27.90 -21.27 12.97
C VAL A 448 -27.21 -20.77 14.22
N GLU A 449 -26.32 -21.58 14.79
CA GLU A 449 -25.45 -21.18 15.90
C GLU A 449 -24.06 -20.77 15.40
N TYR A 450 -23.77 -19.46 15.41
CA TYR A 450 -22.46 -18.93 15.02
C TYR A 450 -21.36 -19.24 16.04
N ASN A 451 -21.73 -19.49 17.31
CA ASN A 451 -20.82 -19.70 18.45
C ASN A 451 -19.66 -18.68 18.49
N GLY A 452 -19.99 -17.42 18.18
CA GLY A 452 -18.99 -16.39 17.98
C GLY A 452 -18.56 -15.72 19.29
N THR A 453 -17.27 -15.44 19.45
CA THR A 453 -16.72 -14.62 20.53
C THR A 453 -16.10 -13.36 19.96
N LEU A 454 -16.57 -12.20 20.41
CA LEU A 454 -15.99 -10.89 20.13
C LEU A 454 -15.08 -10.48 21.29
N ILE A 455 -13.82 -10.15 21.01
CA ILE A 455 -12.83 -9.71 21.99
C ILE A 455 -12.46 -8.26 21.68
N LEU A 456 -12.64 -7.37 22.66
CA LEU A 456 -12.28 -5.97 22.54
C LEU A 456 -11.08 -5.65 23.42
N THR A 457 -10.05 -5.05 22.82
CA THR A 457 -8.87 -4.56 23.55
C THR A 457 -8.56 -3.12 23.18
N SER A 458 -7.82 -2.43 24.04
CA SER A 458 -7.38 -1.05 23.81
C SER A 458 -5.87 -0.95 23.92
N SER A 459 -5.28 -0.09 23.10
CA SER A 459 -3.85 0.22 23.14
C SER A 459 -3.60 1.72 22.95
N GLN A 460 -2.37 2.15 23.29
CA GLN A 460 -1.90 3.52 23.08
C GLN A 460 -2.75 4.60 23.77
N GLU A 461 -3.35 4.28 24.92
CA GLU A 461 -4.22 5.18 25.68
C GLU A 461 -3.45 6.43 26.14
N THR A 462 -3.80 7.57 25.55
CA THR A 462 -3.31 8.89 25.93
C THR A 462 -4.51 9.75 26.31
N HIS A 463 -4.52 10.28 27.53
CA HIS A 463 -5.58 11.18 27.96
C HIS A 463 -5.42 12.56 27.32
N VAL A 464 -6.55 13.26 27.18
CA VAL A 464 -6.57 14.68 26.82
C VAL A 464 -5.65 15.44 27.78
N THR A 465 -4.77 16.29 27.26
CA THR A 465 -3.79 16.99 28.10
C THR A 465 -4.45 18.16 28.84
N PRO A 466 -3.93 18.56 30.01
CA PRO A 466 -4.32 19.82 30.64
C PRO A 466 -4.11 21.02 29.70
N ILE A 467 -4.92 22.07 29.87
CA ILE A 467 -4.74 23.33 29.14
C ILE A 467 -3.55 24.07 29.73
N SER A 468 -2.54 24.33 28.91
CA SER A 468 -1.39 25.15 29.29
C SER A 468 -1.82 26.60 29.56
N PRO A 469 -1.23 27.28 30.56
CA PRO A 469 -1.59 28.67 30.88
C PRO A 469 -1.40 29.60 29.67
N THR A 470 -2.45 30.36 29.35
CA THR A 470 -2.41 31.43 28.33
C THR A 470 -2.43 32.82 28.97
N THR A 471 -1.98 32.92 30.22
CA THR A 471 -1.86 34.13 31.02
C THR A 471 -0.68 33.99 31.98
N GLY A 472 -0.19 35.12 32.51
CA GLY A 472 0.90 35.15 33.48
C GLY A 472 2.30 35.24 32.84
N PRO A 473 3.36 35.31 33.67
CA PRO A 473 4.68 35.77 33.24
C PRO A 473 5.32 34.93 32.13
N VAL A 474 5.09 33.61 32.12
CA VAL A 474 5.65 32.72 31.08
C VAL A 474 4.96 32.95 29.74
N TRP A 475 3.63 33.03 29.74
CA TRP A 475 2.86 33.34 28.54
C TRP A 475 3.16 34.75 28.02
N GLU A 476 3.34 35.74 28.89
CA GLU A 476 3.72 37.10 28.49
C GLU A 476 5.06 37.13 27.75
N VAL A 477 6.08 36.39 28.24
CA VAL A 477 7.37 36.28 27.54
C VAL A 477 7.20 35.57 26.20
N PHE A 478 6.47 34.45 26.18
CA PHE A 478 6.25 33.66 24.97
C PHE A 478 5.48 34.46 23.90
N SER A 479 4.29 34.96 24.23
CA SER A 479 3.44 35.75 23.33
C SER A 479 4.05 37.11 22.96
N GLY A 480 4.78 37.76 23.87
CA GLY A 480 5.52 39.00 23.58
C GLY A 480 6.65 38.77 22.58
N THR A 481 7.33 37.62 22.65
CA THR A 481 8.33 37.19 21.66
C THR A 481 7.68 36.91 20.30
N ILE A 482 6.56 36.17 20.28
CA ILE A 482 5.80 35.89 19.04
C ILE A 482 5.44 37.20 18.33
N GLN A 483 4.94 38.19 19.07
CA GLN A 483 4.59 39.48 18.48
C GLN A 483 5.80 40.20 17.89
N HIS A 484 6.97 40.11 18.54
CA HIS A 484 8.20 40.73 18.03
C HIS A 484 8.69 40.03 16.76
N SER A 485 8.87 38.70 16.81
CA SER A 485 9.50 37.94 15.73
C SER A 485 8.68 37.94 14.44
N PHE A 486 7.35 38.06 14.54
CA PHE A 486 6.44 38.06 13.38
C PHE A 486 5.81 39.43 13.09
N ALA A 487 6.35 40.52 13.66
CA ALA A 487 5.87 41.86 13.38
C ALA A 487 6.04 42.22 11.88
N PHE A 488 5.04 42.92 11.32
CA PHE A 488 5.07 43.37 9.93
C PHE A 488 4.39 44.75 9.78
N ASP A 489 4.74 45.47 8.71
CA ASP A 489 4.34 46.86 8.53
C ASP A 489 2.82 47.03 8.42
N GLY A 490 2.26 47.88 9.30
CA GLY A 490 0.81 48.18 9.31
C GLY A 490 -0.07 47.04 9.83
N GLY A 491 0.53 45.93 10.29
CA GLY A 491 -0.14 44.75 10.79
C GLY A 491 -0.16 44.62 12.31
N LYS A 492 -0.99 43.71 12.80
CA LYS A 492 -1.06 43.28 14.21
C LYS A 492 -0.82 41.78 14.28
N VAL A 493 -0.01 41.33 15.25
CA VAL A 493 0.17 39.91 15.57
C VAL A 493 -0.64 39.59 16.82
N VAL A 494 -1.45 38.54 16.77
CA VAL A 494 -2.36 38.12 17.85
C VAL A 494 -2.01 36.69 18.26
N PRO A 495 -1.18 36.49 19.29
CA PRO A 495 -0.93 35.18 19.86
C PRO A 495 -2.14 34.70 20.65
N VAL A 496 -2.70 33.55 20.30
CA VAL A 496 -3.80 32.92 21.03
C VAL A 496 -3.64 31.40 21.01
N GLY A 497 -3.76 30.79 22.19
CA GLY A 497 -3.61 29.34 22.32
C GLY A 497 -4.72 28.57 21.58
N GLU A 498 -4.35 27.44 20.97
CA GLU A 498 -5.29 26.55 20.29
C GLU A 498 -5.29 25.10 20.82
N LEU A 499 -6.24 24.29 20.38
CA LEU A 499 -6.22 22.83 20.47
C LEU A 499 -5.58 22.25 19.19
N MET A 500 -4.76 21.21 19.32
CA MET A 500 -4.33 20.40 18.16
C MET A 500 -4.99 19.01 18.16
N THR A 501 -5.09 18.41 16.98
CA THR A 501 -5.67 17.07 16.79
C THR A 501 -4.69 15.93 17.02
N GLY A 502 -3.40 16.16 16.75
CA GLY A 502 -2.31 15.20 16.95
C GLY A 502 -1.85 15.12 18.40
N ASN A 503 -0.96 14.17 18.66
CA ASN A 503 -0.18 14.09 19.90
C ASN A 503 1.28 14.17 19.51
N THR A 504 2.09 14.80 20.35
CA THR A 504 3.54 14.96 20.21
C THR A 504 4.27 14.27 21.36
N ASP A 505 5.60 14.33 21.36
CA ASP A 505 6.44 13.86 22.45
C ASP A 505 6.11 14.53 23.81
N THR A 506 5.55 15.74 23.81
CA THR A 506 5.13 16.46 25.02
C THR A 506 4.24 15.70 26.01
N ARG A 507 3.47 14.70 25.56
CA ARG A 507 2.66 13.87 26.48
C ARG A 507 3.51 13.17 27.54
N HIS A 508 4.79 12.95 27.26
CA HIS A 508 5.76 12.35 28.17
C HIS A 508 6.45 13.37 29.09
N TYR A 509 6.20 14.67 28.90
CA TYR A 509 6.87 15.76 29.61
C TYR A 509 5.95 16.56 30.55
N LEU A 510 4.67 16.18 30.68
CA LEU A 510 3.66 16.93 31.43
C LEU A 510 4.00 17.15 32.92
N ASN A 511 4.80 16.27 33.54
CA ASN A 511 5.24 16.42 34.93
C ASN A 511 6.32 17.51 35.12
N LEU A 512 7.00 17.90 34.04
CA LEU A 512 8.14 18.82 34.11
C LEU A 512 7.71 20.29 34.22
N THR A 513 6.53 20.66 33.70
CA THR A 513 5.96 22.01 33.82
C THR A 513 4.51 22.04 33.34
N PRO A 514 3.64 22.92 33.87
CA PRO A 514 2.33 23.20 33.27
C PRO A 514 2.44 24.06 31.99
N ASN A 515 3.58 24.70 31.73
CA ASN A 515 3.77 25.59 30.58
C ASN A 515 4.29 24.82 29.35
N VAL A 516 3.44 23.98 28.77
CA VAL A 516 3.77 23.15 27.61
C VAL A 516 3.09 23.70 26.36
N TYR A 517 3.87 24.22 25.42
CA TYR A 517 3.38 24.78 24.16
C TYR A 517 3.88 23.95 22.99
N ARG A 518 3.03 23.82 21.97
CA ARG A 518 3.25 22.97 20.80
C ARG A 518 3.07 23.81 19.56
N TRP A 519 4.17 24.20 18.92
CA TRP A 519 4.11 25.19 17.86
C TRP A 519 5.34 25.21 16.98
N VAL A 520 5.16 24.81 15.72
CA VAL A 520 6.03 25.21 14.62
C VAL A 520 5.41 26.45 13.97
N PRO A 521 6.08 27.61 13.98
CA PRO A 521 5.50 28.86 13.50
C PRO A 521 5.55 28.99 11.98
N VAL A 522 4.96 28.02 11.30
CA VAL A 522 4.87 27.97 9.84
C VAL A 522 3.69 28.81 9.36
N ARG A 523 3.89 29.59 8.29
CA ARG A 523 2.79 30.30 7.62
C ARG A 523 1.89 29.32 6.86
N GLN A 524 0.58 29.56 6.87
CA GLN A 524 -0.36 28.73 6.11
C GLN A 524 0.09 28.55 4.65
N GLY A 525 0.23 27.29 4.23
CA GLY A 525 0.68 26.92 2.89
C GLY A 525 2.20 26.93 2.65
N HIS A 526 3.03 27.15 3.68
CA HIS A 526 4.51 27.15 3.58
C HIS A 526 5.18 25.87 4.13
N ALA A 527 4.41 24.93 4.67
CA ALA A 527 4.83 23.53 4.83
C ALA A 527 3.67 22.65 4.38
N LEU A 528 3.98 21.61 3.60
CA LEU A 528 2.98 20.80 2.92
C LEU A 528 3.33 19.32 3.00
N ASN A 529 2.29 18.50 2.97
CA ASN A 529 2.38 17.06 2.77
C ASN A 529 3.15 16.29 3.86
N GLY A 530 3.06 16.73 5.12
CA GLY A 530 3.46 15.91 6.28
C GLY A 530 2.83 14.52 6.20
N HIS A 531 3.62 13.48 6.47
CA HIS A 531 3.25 12.06 6.38
C HIS A 531 2.86 11.51 5.01
N THR A 532 2.93 12.32 3.93
CA THR A 532 2.57 11.86 2.57
C THR A 532 3.64 12.21 1.54
N VAL A 533 3.37 11.90 0.26
CA VAL A 533 4.27 12.11 -0.87
C VAL A 533 4.55 13.59 -1.06
N ASP A 534 5.78 13.92 -1.46
CA ASP A 534 6.20 15.28 -1.77
C ASP A 534 6.15 16.23 -0.56
N GLU A 535 6.44 15.71 0.63
CA GLU A 535 6.67 16.52 1.83
C GLU A 535 7.75 17.58 1.57
N ARG A 536 7.44 18.83 1.95
CA ARG A 536 8.32 19.98 1.71
C ARG A 536 8.06 21.13 2.66
N VAL A 537 9.09 21.96 2.86
CA VAL A 537 9.02 23.22 3.61
C VAL A 537 9.61 24.37 2.79
N ASP A 538 9.00 25.56 2.89
CA ASP A 538 9.53 26.80 2.33
C ASP A 538 10.71 27.27 3.19
N MET A 539 11.87 27.41 2.56
CA MET A 539 13.11 27.73 3.29
C MET A 539 13.20 29.20 3.71
N GLU A 540 12.44 30.11 3.10
CA GLU A 540 12.30 31.48 3.64
C GLU A 540 11.48 31.46 4.93
N ASN A 541 10.43 30.65 4.97
CA ASN A 541 9.65 30.49 6.20
C ASN A 541 10.45 29.75 7.29
N HIS A 542 11.29 28.77 6.93
CA HIS A 542 12.24 28.16 7.86
C HIS A 542 13.17 29.19 8.54
N LEU A 543 13.61 30.23 7.81
CA LEU A 543 14.40 31.31 8.42
C LEU A 543 13.61 32.15 9.45
N GLU A 544 12.31 32.34 9.24
CA GLU A 544 11.44 32.96 10.24
C GLU A 544 11.35 32.10 11.51
N ILE A 545 11.26 30.76 11.35
CA ILE A 545 11.26 29.81 12.47
C ILE A 545 12.58 29.90 13.25
N VAL A 546 13.73 29.90 12.56
CA VAL A 546 15.06 30.07 13.19
C VAL A 546 15.14 31.41 13.95
N SER A 547 14.62 32.49 13.36
CA SER A 547 14.59 33.82 13.97
C SER A 547 13.77 33.83 15.25
N PHE A 548 12.60 33.20 15.23
CA PHE A 548 11.75 33.06 16.41
C PHE A 548 12.45 32.30 17.54
N TYR A 549 13.07 31.14 17.27
CA TYR A 549 13.80 30.41 18.32
C TYR A 549 14.97 31.22 18.89
N TYR A 550 15.66 31.99 18.04
CA TYR A 550 16.75 32.87 18.48
C TYR A 550 16.25 33.95 19.46
N ASP A 551 15.15 34.63 19.13
CA ASP A 551 14.57 35.64 20.01
C ASP A 551 13.93 35.04 21.26
N LEU A 552 13.31 33.86 21.15
CA LEU A 552 12.72 33.12 22.27
C LEU A 552 13.78 32.78 23.32
N ILE A 553 14.92 32.22 22.90
CA ILE A 553 16.02 31.89 23.80
C ILE A 553 16.52 33.16 24.51
N ARG A 554 16.72 34.26 23.78
CA ARG A 554 17.21 35.54 24.34
C ARG A 554 16.24 36.15 25.33
N ASN A 555 14.94 36.20 24.99
CA ASN A 555 13.91 36.78 25.85
C ASN A 555 13.70 35.97 27.13
N PHE A 556 13.71 34.64 27.06
CA PHE A 556 13.64 33.80 28.27
C PHE A 556 14.91 33.88 29.12
N ASP A 557 16.08 34.05 28.50
CA ASP A 557 17.34 34.25 29.22
C ASP A 557 17.40 35.60 29.95
N ALA A 558 16.85 36.65 29.33
CA ALA A 558 16.73 37.98 29.94
C ALA A 558 15.64 38.08 31.02
N SER A 559 14.62 37.21 30.93
CA SER A 559 13.43 37.24 31.81
C SER A 559 13.63 36.50 33.14
N LYS A 560 12.93 36.97 34.17
CA LYS A 560 12.77 36.30 35.47
C LYS A 560 11.52 35.40 35.55
N ALA A 561 10.78 35.25 34.44
CA ALA A 561 9.58 34.41 34.40
C ALA A 561 9.89 32.97 34.85
N ALA A 562 9.01 32.41 35.69
CA ALA A 562 9.17 31.10 36.32
C ALA A 562 10.42 30.96 37.22
N SER A 563 10.78 32.01 37.96
CA SER A 563 11.81 31.91 39.01
C SER A 563 11.39 30.93 40.12
N ALA A 564 12.35 30.24 40.74
CA ALA A 564 12.08 29.22 41.77
C ALA A 564 11.38 29.74 43.06
N VAL A 565 11.09 31.04 43.15
CA VAL A 565 10.59 31.72 44.37
C VAL A 565 9.07 31.95 44.35
N GLU A 566 8.34 31.59 43.29
CA GLU A 566 6.87 31.68 43.29
C GLU A 566 6.22 30.56 44.12
N THR A 567 6.06 30.79 45.42
CA THR A 567 5.06 30.09 46.26
C THR A 567 3.80 30.94 46.40
N PRO A 568 2.63 30.45 45.95
CA PRO A 568 1.36 30.84 46.55
C PRO A 568 0.91 29.76 47.54
N GLU A 569 0.71 30.17 48.79
CA GLU A 569 0.01 29.40 49.83
C GLU A 569 -1.42 29.08 49.37
N VAL A 570 -1.73 27.80 49.10
CA VAL A 570 -3.06 27.24 49.34
C VAL A 570 -2.91 25.82 49.89
N ALA A 571 -3.57 25.61 51.03
CA ALA A 571 -3.38 24.51 51.96
C ALA A 571 -3.78 23.13 51.41
N PHE A 572 -2.88 22.15 51.55
CA PHE A 572 -3.29 20.76 51.79
C PHE A 572 -2.78 20.31 53.16
N ARG A 573 -3.75 20.08 54.05
CA ARG A 573 -3.56 19.54 55.38
C ARG A 573 -2.84 18.19 55.31
N SER A 574 -1.78 18.08 56.10
CA SER A 574 -1.13 16.83 56.45
C SER A 574 -2.12 15.85 57.09
N VAL A 575 -2.13 14.61 56.63
CA VAL A 575 -2.42 13.46 57.48
C VAL A 575 -1.12 12.65 57.60
N CYS A 576 -0.34 13.00 58.62
CA CYS A 576 0.67 12.09 59.16
C CYS A 576 -0.04 11.06 60.03
N GLY A 577 0.11 9.77 59.68
CA GLY A 577 -0.15 8.63 60.54
C GLY A 577 1.11 7.76 60.59
N GLN A 578 1.73 7.70 61.76
CA GLN A 578 3.00 7.05 62.08
C GLN A 578 2.89 5.51 62.13
N SER A 579 3.94 4.79 61.71
CA SER A 579 4.55 3.68 62.49
C SER A 579 5.87 3.24 61.82
N SER A 580 7.02 3.72 62.32
CA SER A 580 7.99 2.96 63.13
C SER A 580 8.68 1.78 62.43
N ALA A 581 9.90 2.04 61.92
CA ALA A 581 10.92 1.04 61.62
C ALA A 581 11.95 0.98 62.76
N PRO A 582 12.52 -0.21 63.03
CA PRO A 582 13.95 -0.29 63.34
C PRO A 582 14.60 -1.57 62.72
N PRO A 583 15.91 -1.82 62.88
CA PRO A 583 16.98 -1.20 62.12
C PRO A 583 17.84 -2.24 61.36
N THR A 584 18.69 -1.73 60.46
CA THR A 584 19.77 -2.42 59.75
C THR A 584 20.80 -3.11 60.67
N PRO A 585 21.55 -4.08 60.12
CA PRO A 585 23.01 -3.99 60.25
C PRO A 585 23.78 -4.27 58.94
N THR A 586 24.60 -3.28 58.58
CA THR A 586 26.00 -3.32 58.09
C THR A 586 26.59 -4.59 57.43
N PRO A 587 27.34 -4.44 56.33
CA PRO A 587 28.45 -5.33 55.98
C PRO A 587 29.81 -4.70 56.36
N PRO A 588 30.73 -5.46 57.00
CA PRO A 588 32.15 -5.11 57.05
C PRO A 588 33.05 -6.12 56.30
N GLN A 589 33.86 -5.56 55.40
CA GLN A 589 35.33 -5.64 55.35
C GLN A 589 36.14 -6.97 55.18
N LEU A 590 37.10 -6.86 54.23
CA LEU A 590 38.57 -7.16 54.30
C LEU A 590 39.18 -8.53 53.86
N ARG A 591 39.90 -8.46 52.71
CA ARG A 591 41.37 -8.65 52.45
C ARG A 591 42.15 -9.97 52.76
N PHE A 592 42.94 -10.37 51.73
CA PHE A 592 44.29 -11.03 51.68
C PHE A 592 44.42 -12.49 52.19
N GLN A 593 45.29 -13.40 51.71
CA GLN A 593 46.62 -13.32 51.07
C GLN A 593 47.04 -14.70 50.43
N HIS A 594 47.99 -14.63 49.48
CA HIS A 594 48.88 -15.63 48.80
C HIS A 594 49.45 -16.82 49.62
N PRO A 595 50.20 -17.86 49.10
CA PRO A 595 51.32 -17.74 48.12
C PRO A 595 51.75 -18.95 47.23
N TRP A 596 52.80 -18.69 46.43
CA TRP A 596 53.87 -19.54 45.84
C TRP A 596 53.95 -19.55 44.31
N GLY A 597 55.07 -19.04 43.79
CA GLY A 597 55.46 -19.06 42.38
C GLY A 597 56.59 -20.05 42.09
N VAL A 598 57.07 -20.04 40.83
CA VAL A 598 58.49 -20.11 40.37
C VAL A 598 58.56 -20.48 38.85
N ALA A 599 59.42 -19.75 38.13
CA ALA A 599 60.19 -20.07 36.90
C ALA A 599 59.57 -20.04 35.47
N ARG A 600 60.15 -19.13 34.65
CA ARG A 600 60.39 -19.21 33.17
C ARG A 600 61.52 -20.27 32.87
N PRO A 601 61.89 -20.70 31.61
CA PRO A 601 61.83 -19.96 30.33
C PRO A 601 61.75 -20.74 28.97
N PHE A 602 61.71 -19.98 27.86
CA PHE A 602 62.33 -20.22 26.52
C PHE A 602 61.88 -21.38 25.58
N ARG A 603 61.28 -21.04 24.42
CA ARG A 603 61.83 -21.16 23.03
C ARG A 603 60.73 -21.30 21.95
N THR A 604 60.76 -20.39 20.97
CA THR A 604 60.34 -20.59 19.56
C THR A 604 61.33 -21.55 18.86
N PRO A 605 61.01 -22.23 17.72
CA PRO A 605 60.98 -21.56 16.41
C PRO A 605 60.10 -22.16 15.28
N CYS A 606 60.00 -21.36 14.21
CA CYS A 606 59.87 -21.73 12.78
C CYS A 606 58.48 -21.95 12.16
N GLU A 607 58.07 -20.89 11.46
CA GLU A 607 57.35 -20.80 10.17
C GLU A 607 57.86 -21.79 9.08
N PRO A 608 57.08 -22.08 8.00
CA PRO A 608 57.02 -21.13 6.86
C PRO A 608 55.68 -21.03 6.07
N ILE A 609 55.32 -19.78 5.76
CA ILE A 609 55.07 -19.15 4.44
C ILE A 609 54.34 -19.92 3.29
N SER A 610 53.38 -19.19 2.69
CA SER A 610 52.80 -19.28 1.32
C SER A 610 51.64 -20.28 1.14
N ARG A 611 50.48 -19.94 0.58
CA ARG A 611 50.25 -19.19 -0.67
C ARG A 611 48.76 -18.85 -0.79
N SER A 612 48.48 -17.66 -1.31
CA SER A 612 47.21 -17.31 -1.98
C SER A 612 46.95 -18.27 -3.15
N LEU A 613 45.70 -18.72 -3.30
CA LEU A 613 45.12 -19.13 -4.60
C LEU A 613 43.59 -19.29 -4.50
N LYS A 614 42.90 -18.34 -5.13
CA LYS A 614 41.77 -18.49 -6.06
C LYS A 614 40.63 -19.46 -5.74
N SER A 615 39.43 -18.87 -5.75
CA SER A 615 38.20 -19.39 -6.37
C SER A 615 38.28 -20.84 -6.90
N GLN A 616 37.76 -21.78 -6.12
CA GLN A 616 37.30 -23.05 -6.66
C GLN A 616 35.78 -23.08 -6.64
N VAL A 617 35.24 -22.75 -7.81
CA VAL A 617 33.97 -23.24 -8.33
C VAL A 617 33.82 -24.71 -7.94
N HIS A 618 32.87 -25.01 -7.05
CA HIS A 618 32.51 -26.39 -6.78
C HIS A 618 31.79 -26.97 -8.00
N ARG A 619 32.41 -28.01 -8.56
CA ARG A 619 31.85 -28.82 -9.64
C ARG A 619 30.52 -29.45 -9.20
N ARG A 620 29.52 -29.34 -10.07
CA ARG A 620 28.25 -30.05 -9.98
C ARG A 620 28.49 -31.56 -9.99
N THR A 621 28.20 -32.22 -8.87
CA THR A 621 27.88 -33.65 -8.80
C THR A 621 26.37 -33.83 -8.89
N ILE A 622 25.92 -34.73 -9.76
CA ILE A 622 24.52 -34.86 -10.23
C ILE A 622 23.56 -35.54 -9.21
N PHE A 623 23.98 -35.79 -7.96
CA PHE A 623 23.10 -36.41 -6.94
C PHE A 623 23.32 -35.86 -5.52
N THR A 624 23.32 -34.54 -5.36
CA THR A 624 23.18 -33.90 -4.04
C THR A 624 21.72 -33.51 -3.83
N PHE A 625 21.07 -34.10 -2.82
CA PHE A 625 19.75 -33.68 -2.35
C PHE A 625 19.78 -32.17 -2.09
N ARG A 626 18.89 -31.42 -2.76
CA ARG A 626 18.74 -29.98 -2.60
C ARG A 626 17.42 -29.73 -1.89
N ALA A 627 17.47 -29.14 -0.69
CA ALA A 627 16.28 -28.70 0.01
C ALA A 627 15.58 -27.60 -0.81
N ILE A 628 14.25 -27.58 -0.79
CA ILE A 628 13.43 -26.57 -1.48
C ILE A 628 13.52 -25.29 -0.65
N THR A 629 13.79 -24.14 -1.29
CA THR A 629 14.04 -22.88 -0.57
C THR A 629 13.25 -21.69 -1.12
N HIS A 630 12.54 -21.83 -2.25
CA HIS A 630 11.75 -20.75 -2.85
C HIS A 630 10.29 -21.14 -2.94
N TYR A 631 9.41 -20.15 -2.75
CA TYR A 631 7.96 -20.28 -2.83
C TYR A 631 7.48 -20.82 -4.19
N ILE A 632 8.08 -20.35 -5.29
CA ILE A 632 7.78 -20.82 -6.65
C ILE A 632 8.13 -22.30 -6.90
N ASP A 633 9.01 -22.86 -6.07
CA ASP A 633 9.45 -24.26 -6.16
C ASP A 633 8.64 -25.17 -5.19
N LEU A 634 7.63 -24.61 -4.53
CA LEU A 634 6.76 -25.34 -3.62
C LEU A 634 5.93 -26.35 -4.42
N PRO A 635 5.98 -27.65 -4.10
CA PRO A 635 5.28 -28.65 -4.87
C PRO A 635 3.76 -28.62 -4.60
N ASP A 636 2.95 -28.92 -5.62
CA ASP A 636 1.48 -28.92 -5.53
C ASP A 636 0.90 -29.85 -4.45
N TRP A 637 1.67 -30.87 -4.03
CA TRP A 637 1.30 -31.79 -2.96
C TRP A 637 1.67 -31.30 -1.56
N TYR A 638 2.37 -30.16 -1.43
CA TYR A 638 2.78 -29.63 -0.14
C TYR A 638 1.58 -29.39 0.75
N GLN A 639 1.59 -30.07 1.90
CA GLN A 639 0.66 -29.83 2.99
C GLN A 639 1.46 -29.48 4.23
N ASP A 640 1.01 -28.44 4.94
CA ASP A 640 1.70 -27.95 6.13
C ASP A 640 1.90 -29.04 7.19
N ALA A 641 0.93 -29.95 7.36
CA ALA A 641 0.99 -31.05 8.32
C ALA A 641 2.10 -32.08 8.01
N GLU A 642 2.48 -32.23 6.74
CA GLU A 642 3.54 -33.16 6.31
C GLU A 642 4.91 -32.48 6.26
N GLY A 643 4.93 -31.17 5.96
CA GLY A 643 6.13 -30.35 5.91
C GLY A 643 7.06 -30.65 4.72
N LEU A 644 8.13 -29.86 4.58
CA LEU A 644 9.12 -30.06 3.52
C LEU A 644 10.37 -30.79 4.01
N PRO A 645 10.89 -31.77 3.24
CA PRO A 645 12.15 -32.43 3.59
C PRO A 645 13.31 -31.45 3.46
N PHE A 646 14.06 -31.31 4.54
CA PHE A 646 15.15 -30.33 4.68
C PHE A 646 16.53 -30.98 4.49
N ARG A 647 16.58 -32.32 4.48
CA ARG A 647 17.78 -33.15 4.22
C ARG A 647 17.39 -34.54 3.70
N ARG A 648 18.37 -35.31 3.22
CA ARG A 648 18.15 -36.62 2.57
C ARG A 648 17.73 -37.74 3.54
N GLU A 649 18.25 -37.75 4.76
CA GLU A 649 18.00 -38.79 5.77
C GLU A 649 17.50 -38.15 7.06
N ASP A 650 16.51 -38.73 7.73
CA ASP A 650 15.95 -38.17 8.99
C ASP A 650 16.97 -38.20 10.15
N LEU A 651 16.88 -37.26 11.09
CA LEU A 651 17.72 -37.16 12.30
C LEU A 651 17.67 -38.45 13.11
N THR A 652 18.83 -38.96 13.50
CA THR A 652 18.94 -40.02 14.48
C THR A 652 18.60 -39.49 15.87
N GLN A 653 18.21 -40.36 16.81
CA GLN A 653 17.86 -39.93 18.18
C GLN A 653 19.02 -39.20 18.88
N ARG A 654 20.26 -39.57 18.58
CA ARG A 654 21.45 -38.91 19.15
C ARG A 654 21.59 -37.47 18.63
N GLU A 655 21.33 -37.24 17.35
CA GLU A 655 21.35 -35.89 16.75
C GLU A 655 20.15 -35.06 17.22
N ALA A 656 18.96 -35.67 17.32
CA ALA A 656 17.77 -35.01 17.85
C ALA A 656 18.00 -34.51 19.28
N ASN A 657 18.65 -35.31 20.14
CA ASN A 657 18.99 -34.91 21.51
C ASN A 657 20.04 -33.78 21.59
N GLN A 658 20.85 -33.58 20.55
CA GLN A 658 21.79 -32.44 20.48
C GLN A 658 21.08 -31.12 20.15
N ILE A 659 19.95 -31.21 19.42
CA ILE A 659 19.16 -30.04 19.00
C ILE A 659 18.10 -29.72 20.06
N PHE A 660 17.44 -30.74 20.62
CA PHE A 660 16.31 -30.62 21.55
C PHE A 660 16.69 -31.16 22.94
N PRO A 661 16.91 -30.30 23.95
CA PRO A 661 17.23 -30.71 25.33
C PRO A 661 16.08 -31.44 26.04
N SER A 662 14.88 -31.37 25.48
CA SER A 662 13.64 -31.96 25.99
C SER A 662 13.54 -33.48 25.78
N ASN A 663 14.56 -34.14 25.22
CA ASN A 663 14.56 -35.55 24.82
C ASN A 663 13.38 -35.89 23.87
N LEU A 664 13.14 -35.04 22.87
CA LEU A 664 12.08 -35.25 21.88
C LEU A 664 12.41 -36.49 21.01
N PRO A 665 11.47 -37.43 20.81
CA PRO A 665 11.69 -38.59 19.93
C PRO A 665 12.07 -38.15 18.51
N ALA A 666 13.02 -38.85 17.88
CA ALA A 666 13.58 -38.50 16.59
C ALA A 666 12.51 -38.33 15.50
N ALA A 667 11.50 -39.19 15.46
CA ALA A 667 10.40 -39.08 14.49
C ALA A 667 9.63 -37.75 14.65
N ARG A 668 9.36 -37.34 15.89
CA ARG A 668 8.65 -36.10 16.23
C ARG A 668 9.53 -34.86 15.95
N ALA A 669 10.83 -34.94 16.26
CA ALA A 669 11.80 -33.90 15.95
C ALA A 669 11.93 -33.65 14.44
N ASN A 670 11.96 -34.71 13.64
CA ASN A 670 12.00 -34.59 12.18
C ASN A 670 10.71 -34.03 11.60
N LEU A 671 9.54 -34.44 12.11
CA LEU A 671 8.27 -33.86 11.71
C LEU A 671 8.24 -32.35 11.97
N LEU A 672 8.61 -31.91 13.17
CA LEU A 672 8.65 -30.49 13.53
C LEU A 672 9.58 -29.69 12.60
N LEU A 673 10.76 -30.22 12.28
CA LEU A 673 11.72 -29.55 11.38
C LEU A 673 11.21 -29.51 9.93
N LYS A 674 10.48 -30.54 9.47
CA LYS A 674 9.87 -30.55 8.13
C LYS A 674 8.75 -29.51 8.03
N VAL A 675 7.84 -29.49 9.00
CA VAL A 675 6.72 -28.53 9.05
C VAL A 675 7.26 -27.11 9.05
N LEU A 676 8.19 -26.79 9.95
CA LEU A 676 8.77 -25.44 10.03
C LEU A 676 9.61 -25.08 8.80
N HIS A 677 10.30 -26.03 8.16
CA HIS A 677 10.97 -25.76 6.90
C HIS A 677 9.97 -25.46 5.77
N GLY A 678 8.87 -26.22 5.71
CA GLY A 678 7.74 -25.97 4.82
C GLY A 678 7.21 -24.56 4.94
N ARG A 679 6.92 -24.12 6.17
CA ARG A 679 6.40 -22.77 6.44
C ARG A 679 7.36 -21.64 6.06
N ARG A 680 8.66 -21.84 6.25
CA ARG A 680 9.69 -20.88 5.83
C ARG A 680 9.68 -20.66 4.32
N VAL A 681 9.41 -21.71 3.55
CA VAL A 681 9.39 -21.67 2.08
C VAL A 681 8.05 -21.21 1.55
N ALA A 682 6.96 -21.65 2.18
CA ALA A 682 5.61 -21.28 1.82
C ALA A 682 5.23 -19.85 2.24
N GLY A 683 6.07 -19.15 3.01
CA GLY A 683 5.73 -17.83 3.55
C GLY A 683 4.60 -17.88 4.57
N THR A 684 4.49 -18.98 5.33
CA THR A 684 3.36 -19.24 6.25
C THR A 684 3.80 -19.36 7.72
N LEU A 685 5.01 -18.89 8.08
CA LEU A 685 5.55 -19.00 9.43
C LEU A 685 4.66 -18.36 10.50
N ASP A 686 4.14 -17.18 10.18
CA ASP A 686 3.31 -16.37 11.07
C ASP A 686 1.82 -16.56 10.80
N ASP A 687 1.45 -17.54 9.97
CA ASP A 687 0.05 -17.83 9.61
C ASP A 687 -0.67 -18.53 10.79
N PRO A 688 -1.65 -17.86 11.43
CA PRO A 688 -2.31 -18.41 12.62
C PRO A 688 -3.19 -19.63 12.30
N SER A 689 -3.64 -19.78 11.05
CA SER A 689 -4.49 -20.91 10.63
C SER A 689 -3.73 -22.25 10.66
N LEU A 690 -2.41 -22.20 10.52
CA LEU A 690 -1.56 -23.40 10.51
C LEU A 690 -1.06 -23.77 11.91
N ALA A 691 -1.27 -22.93 12.94
CA ALA A 691 -0.77 -23.17 14.30
C ALA A 691 -1.21 -24.52 14.89
N GLN A 692 -2.30 -25.12 14.41
CA GLN A 692 -2.77 -26.46 14.82
C GLN A 692 -1.71 -27.55 14.61
N ASN A 693 -0.95 -27.51 13.51
CA ASN A 693 0.02 -28.56 13.16
C ASN A 693 1.30 -28.52 14.02
N THR A 694 1.55 -27.41 14.73
CA THR A 694 2.68 -27.28 15.67
C THR A 694 2.25 -27.22 17.14
N ARG A 695 0.94 -27.15 17.43
CA ARG A 695 0.37 -27.00 18.79
C ARG A 695 0.81 -28.06 19.79
N GLU A 696 1.07 -29.28 19.32
CA GLU A 696 1.51 -30.39 20.17
C GLU A 696 2.98 -30.31 20.60
N PHE A 697 3.77 -29.42 19.98
CA PHE A 697 5.18 -29.22 20.30
C PHE A 697 5.34 -28.02 21.23
N ARG A 698 6.24 -28.13 22.20
CA ARG A 698 6.51 -27.01 23.12
C ARG A 698 7.09 -25.83 22.34
N ILE A 699 6.70 -24.62 22.72
CA ILE A 699 7.18 -23.37 22.11
C ILE A 699 8.72 -23.29 22.14
N THR A 700 9.35 -23.82 23.19
CA THR A 700 10.82 -23.89 23.31
C THR A 700 11.45 -24.79 22.24
N ASP A 701 10.81 -25.91 21.90
CA ASP A 701 11.29 -26.82 20.87
C ASP A 701 11.08 -26.21 19.47
N GLN A 702 9.96 -25.51 19.24
CA GLN A 702 9.70 -24.80 17.98
C GLN A 702 10.74 -23.71 17.70
N LYS A 703 11.05 -22.87 18.70
CA LYS A 703 12.09 -21.83 18.58
C LYS A 703 13.45 -22.44 18.24
N ARG A 704 13.82 -23.54 18.90
CA ARG A 704 15.11 -24.20 18.68
C ARG A 704 15.19 -24.89 17.32
N ALA A 705 14.09 -25.46 16.84
CA ALA A 705 13.97 -26.00 15.49
C ALA A 705 14.16 -24.91 14.43
N LEU A 706 13.55 -23.73 14.61
CA LEU A 706 13.72 -22.57 13.71
C LEU A 706 15.17 -22.06 13.70
N GLU A 707 15.79 -21.90 14.88
CA GLU A 707 17.20 -21.51 14.99
C GLU A 707 18.12 -22.49 14.27
N TYR A 708 17.87 -23.80 14.42
CA TYR A 708 18.61 -24.84 13.72
C TYR A 708 18.43 -24.74 12.19
N LEU A 709 17.19 -24.57 11.72
CA LEU A 709 16.90 -24.46 10.29
C LEU A 709 17.49 -23.20 9.65
N ARG A 710 17.38 -22.04 10.30
CA ARG A 710 17.97 -20.76 9.83
C ARG A 710 19.48 -20.82 9.72
N LYS A 711 20.14 -21.57 10.63
CA LYS A 711 21.60 -21.75 10.60
C LYS A 711 22.09 -22.69 9.50
N HIS A 712 21.30 -23.70 9.12
CA HIS A 712 21.76 -24.78 8.23
C HIS A 712 21.14 -24.74 6.83
N ILE A 713 20.00 -24.06 6.65
CA ILE A 713 19.27 -23.98 5.38
C ILE A 713 18.87 -22.53 5.13
N PRO A 714 19.56 -21.84 4.21
CA PRO A 714 19.22 -20.47 3.85
C PRO A 714 17.92 -20.46 3.05
N VAL A 715 16.90 -19.80 3.59
CA VAL A 715 15.60 -19.54 2.96
C VAL A 715 15.36 -18.05 3.12
N ASP A 716 15.02 -17.38 2.02
CA ASP A 716 14.62 -15.98 2.06
C ASP A 716 13.13 -15.91 2.46
N GLU A 717 12.89 -15.90 3.77
CA GLU A 717 11.56 -15.94 4.37
C GLU A 717 10.72 -14.71 3.97
N ILE A 718 11.37 -13.55 3.78
CA ILE A 718 10.70 -12.28 3.42
C ILE A 718 10.29 -12.31 1.94
N LEU A 719 11.21 -12.71 1.04
CA LEU A 719 10.89 -12.81 -0.38
C LEU A 719 9.77 -13.83 -0.64
N ASN A 720 9.81 -14.99 0.02
CA ASN A 720 8.78 -16.01 -0.14
C ASN A 720 7.42 -15.56 0.42
N ALA A 721 7.40 -14.82 1.53
CA ALA A 721 6.18 -14.20 2.05
C ALA A 721 5.64 -13.10 1.12
N GLY A 722 6.53 -12.29 0.52
CA GLY A 722 6.16 -11.26 -0.45
C GLY A 722 5.56 -11.83 -1.73
N LEU A 723 6.15 -12.89 -2.29
CA LEU A 723 5.61 -13.58 -3.47
C LEU A 723 4.26 -14.23 -3.20
N ARG A 724 4.06 -14.78 -2.00
CA ARG A 724 2.75 -15.27 -1.57
C ARG A 724 1.73 -14.13 -1.46
N ALA A 725 2.11 -12.98 -0.90
CA ALA A 725 1.25 -11.83 -0.76
C ALA A 725 0.83 -11.23 -2.13
N GLU A 726 1.73 -11.24 -3.13
CA GLU A 726 1.41 -10.84 -4.51
C GLU A 726 0.36 -11.77 -5.17
N ASP A 727 0.50 -13.09 -4.99
CA ASP A 727 -0.48 -14.08 -5.49
C ASP A 727 -1.85 -13.96 -4.78
N GLU A 728 -1.85 -13.66 -3.48
CA GLU A 728 -3.08 -13.42 -2.69
C GLU A 728 -3.75 -12.09 -3.10
N LEU A 729 -2.98 -11.03 -3.32
CA LEU A 729 -3.47 -9.73 -3.84
C LEU A 729 -4.10 -9.84 -5.22
N THR A 730 -3.45 -10.56 -6.15
CA THR A 730 -4.01 -10.77 -7.49
C THR A 730 -5.32 -11.57 -7.46
N THR A 731 -5.48 -12.44 -6.47
CA THR A 731 -6.74 -13.17 -6.25
C THR A 731 -7.83 -12.24 -5.72
N ILE A 732 -7.50 -11.35 -4.78
CA ILE A 732 -8.44 -10.36 -4.20
C ILE A 732 -8.88 -9.32 -5.25
N GLU A 733 -7.98 -8.86 -6.12
CA GLU A 733 -8.32 -7.94 -7.21
C GLU A 733 -9.32 -8.57 -8.19
N GLN A 734 -9.14 -9.84 -8.53
CA GLN A 734 -10.08 -10.59 -9.39
C GLN A 734 -11.45 -10.75 -8.72
N ASP A 735 -11.49 -10.97 -7.40
CA ASP A 735 -12.74 -11.07 -6.64
C ASP A 735 -13.45 -9.70 -6.53
N ASN A 736 -12.71 -8.60 -6.43
CA ASN A 736 -13.26 -7.24 -6.38
C ASN A 736 -13.80 -6.76 -7.73
N ASP A 737 -13.13 -7.10 -8.83
CA ASP A 737 -13.62 -6.78 -10.18
C ASP A 737 -14.91 -7.55 -10.48
N ALA A 738 -15.01 -8.80 -10.03
CA ALA A 738 -16.25 -9.58 -10.10
C ALA A 738 -17.39 -8.99 -9.25
N ALA A 739 -17.08 -8.34 -8.11
CA ALA A 739 -18.06 -7.67 -7.27
C ALA A 739 -18.60 -6.37 -7.91
N LYS A 740 -17.73 -5.61 -8.61
CA LYS A 740 -18.13 -4.40 -9.35
C LYS A 740 -19.02 -4.70 -10.55
N GLU A 741 -18.72 -5.79 -11.29
CA GLU A 741 -19.58 -6.25 -12.39
C GLU A 741 -20.98 -6.66 -11.90
N ALA A 742 -21.11 -7.09 -10.63
CA ALA A 742 -22.40 -7.42 -10.03
C ALA A 742 -23.20 -6.17 -9.58
N GLU A 743 -22.54 -5.07 -9.18
CA GLU A 743 -23.20 -3.80 -8.86
C GLU A 743 -23.72 -3.07 -10.12
N GLU A 744 -22.95 -3.06 -11.21
CA GLU A 744 -23.37 -2.43 -12.47
C GLU A 744 -24.60 -3.13 -13.10
N GLN A 745 -24.76 -4.44 -12.88
CA GLN A 745 -25.95 -5.18 -13.32
C GLN A 745 -27.20 -4.85 -12.49
N PHE A 746 -27.06 -4.33 -11.27
CA PHE A 746 -28.19 -4.01 -10.40
C PHE A 746 -28.82 -2.64 -10.75
N GLU A 747 -28.02 -1.68 -11.21
CA GLU A 747 -28.51 -0.36 -11.64
C GLU A 747 -29.22 -0.38 -13.01
N GLU A 748 -28.85 -1.30 -13.91
CA GLU A 748 -29.45 -1.39 -15.25
C GLU A 748 -30.89 -1.94 -15.23
N THR A 749 -31.28 -2.63 -14.15
CA THR A 749 -32.63 -3.19 -13.98
C THR A 749 -33.70 -2.20 -13.54
N ASP A 750 -33.35 -1.08 -12.90
CA ASP A 750 -34.33 -0.12 -12.36
C ASP A 750 -34.78 0.95 -13.40
N ALA A 751 -34.03 1.09 -14.50
CA ALA A 751 -34.29 2.09 -15.54
C ALA A 751 -35.33 1.66 -16.62
N ARG A 752 -35.94 0.46 -16.54
CA ARG A 752 -36.79 -0.09 -17.63
C ARG A 752 -38.28 0.28 -17.61
N ASN A 753 -38.74 1.18 -16.74
CA ASN A 753 -40.15 1.59 -16.66
C ASN A 753 -40.41 3.08 -16.97
N SER A 754 -40.29 3.53 -18.24
CA SER A 754 -41.19 4.54 -18.86
C SER A 754 -40.87 4.82 -20.36
N PRO A 755 -41.84 5.22 -21.22
CA PRO A 755 -41.71 5.19 -22.68
C PRO A 755 -41.53 6.54 -23.43
N LEU A 756 -40.86 6.47 -24.61
CA LEU A 756 -40.83 7.39 -25.78
C LEU A 756 -40.17 8.80 -25.58
N THR A 757 -39.42 9.42 -26.51
CA THR A 757 -39.50 9.49 -28.00
C THR A 757 -38.24 10.17 -28.61
N THR A 758 -38.03 9.93 -29.92
CA THR A 758 -37.42 10.77 -30.99
C THR A 758 -35.90 10.84 -31.27
N GLN A 759 -35.60 10.67 -32.56
CA GLN A 759 -34.34 10.78 -33.30
C GLN A 759 -33.91 12.24 -33.52
N GLU A 760 -32.61 12.51 -33.63
CA GLU A 760 -32.01 13.26 -34.76
C GLU A 760 -30.46 13.27 -34.74
N GLU A 761 -29.87 13.33 -35.93
CA GLU A 761 -28.43 13.21 -36.23
C GLU A 761 -27.64 14.55 -36.14
N ALA A 762 -26.36 14.37 -35.77
CA ALA A 762 -25.13 15.17 -35.90
C ALA A 762 -25.09 16.58 -36.56
N VAL A 763 -24.42 17.52 -35.84
CA VAL A 763 -23.45 18.49 -36.43
C VAL A 763 -22.29 18.75 -35.43
N LYS A 764 -21.05 18.70 -35.92
CA LYS A 764 -19.81 19.13 -35.22
C LYS A 764 -19.42 20.55 -35.64
N ALA A 765 -19.10 21.43 -34.67
CA ALA A 765 -17.96 22.36 -34.74
C ALA A 765 -17.72 23.07 -33.37
N PRO A 766 -16.48 23.51 -33.08
CA PRO A 766 -15.97 23.72 -31.73
C PRO A 766 -15.96 25.20 -31.32
N THR A 767 -16.44 25.51 -30.12
CA THR A 767 -16.06 26.71 -29.36
C THR A 767 -16.48 26.53 -27.91
N GLY A 768 -15.56 26.75 -26.97
CA GLY A 768 -15.83 26.69 -25.54
C GLY A 768 -16.96 27.64 -25.13
N ARG A 769 -18.15 27.06 -24.93
CA ARG A 769 -19.23 27.53 -24.06
C ARG A 769 -20.17 26.34 -23.86
N LEU A 770 -20.45 26.02 -22.61
CA LEU A 770 -21.36 24.95 -22.21
C LEU A 770 -22.74 25.11 -22.89
N PRO A 771 -23.43 24.00 -23.24
CA PRO A 771 -24.80 24.06 -23.69
C PRO A 771 -25.70 24.48 -22.51
N ARG A 772 -26.50 25.53 -22.71
CA ARG A 772 -27.60 25.88 -21.79
C ARG A 772 -28.61 24.73 -21.75
N LYS A 773 -28.99 24.29 -20.54
CA LYS A 773 -30.26 23.56 -20.36
C LYS A 773 -31.40 24.51 -20.75
N PRO A 774 -32.30 24.16 -21.68
CA PRO A 774 -33.50 24.94 -21.92
C PRO A 774 -34.42 24.78 -20.69
N GLY A 775 -34.66 25.88 -19.94
CA GLY A 775 -35.77 25.96 -18.99
C GLY A 775 -35.46 26.16 -17.50
N SER A 776 -34.31 26.68 -17.08
CA SER A 776 -34.13 27.12 -15.67
C SER A 776 -34.17 28.64 -15.54
N ASP A 777 -35.35 29.19 -15.32
CA ASP A 777 -35.53 30.57 -14.85
C ASP A 777 -35.31 30.61 -13.33
N SER A 778 -34.05 30.77 -12.90
CA SER A 778 -33.74 31.16 -11.52
C SER A 778 -33.83 32.69 -11.40
N PRO A 779 -34.62 33.27 -10.48
CA PRO A 779 -34.74 34.72 -10.29
C PRO A 779 -33.47 35.39 -9.72
N TYR A 780 -32.50 34.60 -9.28
CA TYR A 780 -31.21 35.05 -8.76
C TYR A 780 -30.15 34.64 -9.78
N GLY A 781 -29.53 35.60 -10.45
CA GLY A 781 -28.54 35.36 -11.50
C GLY A 781 -27.34 34.50 -11.05
N GLU A 782 -26.48 34.14 -12.01
CA GLU A 782 -25.35 33.20 -11.81
C GLU A 782 -24.51 33.53 -10.56
N SER A 783 -24.36 32.53 -9.70
CA SER A 783 -23.61 32.63 -8.45
C SER A 783 -22.10 32.59 -8.70
N ASN A 784 -21.32 33.32 -7.90
CA ASN A 784 -19.86 33.25 -7.92
C ASN A 784 -19.34 31.81 -7.70
N PHE A 785 -20.11 30.95 -7.03
CA PHE A 785 -19.79 29.54 -6.85
C PHE A 785 -19.93 28.73 -8.14
N ASP A 786 -20.87 29.10 -9.03
CA ASP A 786 -21.00 28.44 -10.34
C ASP A 786 -19.81 28.81 -11.23
N ARG A 787 -19.30 30.04 -11.10
CA ARG A 787 -18.08 30.49 -11.79
C ARG A 787 -16.84 29.76 -11.29
N ILE A 788 -16.68 29.61 -9.98
CA ILE A 788 -15.56 28.87 -9.38
C ILE A 788 -15.65 27.38 -9.73
N ARG A 789 -16.85 26.81 -9.76
CA ARG A 789 -17.06 25.41 -10.15
C ARG A 789 -16.73 25.19 -11.62
N ALA A 790 -17.12 26.11 -12.51
CA ALA A 790 -16.75 26.09 -13.92
C ALA A 790 -15.24 26.26 -14.13
N GLU A 791 -14.57 27.09 -13.34
CA GLU A 791 -13.13 27.31 -13.42
C GLU A 791 -12.33 26.10 -12.92
N ASN A 792 -12.83 25.43 -11.88
CA ASN A 792 -12.25 24.18 -11.36
C ASN A 792 -12.51 22.98 -12.29
N ILE A 793 -13.63 22.98 -13.03
CA ILE A 793 -13.90 22.00 -14.08
C ILE A 793 -12.99 22.27 -15.28
N ALA A 794 -12.83 23.52 -15.72
CA ALA A 794 -11.94 23.89 -16.81
C ALA A 794 -10.47 23.59 -16.51
N LYS A 795 -10.02 23.75 -15.25
CA LYS A 795 -8.67 23.36 -14.82
C LYS A 795 -8.48 21.84 -14.88
N ARG A 796 -9.47 21.06 -14.42
CA ARG A 796 -9.45 19.60 -14.55
C ARG A 796 -9.47 19.14 -16.00
N GLU A 797 -10.32 19.73 -16.83
CA GLU A 797 -10.37 19.41 -18.27
C GLU A 797 -9.07 19.82 -18.99
N ALA A 798 -8.42 20.92 -18.59
CA ALA A 798 -7.13 21.33 -19.15
C ALA A 798 -5.99 20.41 -18.70
N GLU A 799 -6.03 19.94 -17.46
CA GLU A 799 -5.07 19.00 -16.89
C GLU A 799 -5.25 17.60 -17.49
N GLU A 800 -6.49 17.12 -17.62
CA GLU A 800 -6.85 15.90 -18.34
C GLU A 800 -6.47 16.01 -19.83
N ALA A 801 -6.69 17.15 -20.48
CA ALA A 801 -6.25 17.36 -21.85
C ALA A 801 -4.72 17.41 -21.96
N ARG A 802 -4.00 17.96 -20.98
CA ARG A 802 -2.53 17.93 -20.91
C ARG A 802 -2.04 16.50 -20.74
N LEU A 803 -2.59 15.78 -19.77
CA LEU A 803 -2.29 14.37 -19.49
C LEU A 803 -2.67 13.47 -20.65
N GLU A 804 -3.75 13.75 -21.38
CA GLU A 804 -4.15 13.00 -22.57
C GLU A 804 -3.26 13.35 -23.76
N LYS A 805 -2.78 14.58 -23.87
CA LYS A 805 -1.79 14.98 -24.89
C LYS A 805 -0.43 14.36 -24.60
N GLU A 806 -0.05 14.26 -23.33
CA GLU A 806 1.17 13.62 -22.86
C GLU A 806 1.07 12.09 -22.93
N ARG A 807 -0.11 11.52 -22.65
CA ARG A 807 -0.44 10.10 -22.87
C ARG A 807 -0.49 9.80 -24.35
N LYS A 808 -1.01 10.69 -25.21
CA LYS A 808 -0.94 10.55 -26.68
C LYS A 808 0.50 10.66 -27.19
N LEU A 809 1.33 11.52 -26.60
CA LEU A 809 2.76 11.62 -26.93
C LEU A 809 3.52 10.36 -26.49
N ARG A 810 3.22 9.86 -25.28
CA ARG A 810 3.78 8.63 -24.71
C ARG A 810 3.26 7.38 -25.44
N GLU A 811 2.01 7.37 -25.87
CA GLU A 811 1.39 6.37 -26.75
C GLU A 811 1.94 6.47 -28.18
N GLU A 812 2.26 7.66 -28.70
CA GLU A 812 2.97 7.83 -29.98
C GLU A 812 4.42 7.36 -29.91
N GLU A 813 5.09 7.51 -28.76
CA GLU A 813 6.42 6.96 -28.51
C GLU A 813 6.39 5.44 -28.26
N LEU A 814 5.40 4.92 -27.51
CA LEU A 814 5.16 3.49 -27.30
C LEU A 814 4.69 2.77 -28.58
N ALA A 815 3.86 3.42 -29.40
CA ALA A 815 3.42 2.92 -30.72
C ALA A 815 4.58 2.85 -31.72
N LYS A 816 5.66 3.62 -31.51
CA LYS A 816 6.91 3.53 -32.26
C LYS A 816 7.85 2.44 -31.72
N GLN A 817 7.61 1.87 -30.53
CA GLN A 817 8.58 0.99 -29.86
C GLN A 817 8.17 -0.46 -29.62
N ASN A 818 6.94 -0.93 -29.83
CA ASN A 818 6.69 -2.38 -29.78
C ASN A 818 5.55 -2.94 -30.67
N ILE A 819 5.96 -3.92 -31.48
CA ILE A 819 5.26 -5.15 -31.93
C ILE A 819 3.99 -4.95 -32.78
N GLY A 820 4.21 -4.88 -34.09
CA GLY A 820 3.23 -5.19 -35.11
C GLY A 820 3.86 -5.97 -36.27
N THR A 821 3.03 -6.62 -37.08
CA THR A 821 3.47 -7.34 -38.27
C THR A 821 3.95 -6.38 -39.36
N LEU A 822 3.50 -5.12 -39.36
CA LEU A 822 3.96 -4.09 -40.30
C LEU A 822 5.05 -3.22 -39.65
N GLN A 823 6.28 -3.25 -40.19
CA GLN A 823 7.36 -2.36 -39.75
C GLN A 823 7.50 -1.16 -40.70
N THR A 824 7.43 0.04 -40.13
CA THR A 824 7.69 1.33 -40.80
C THR A 824 8.77 2.11 -40.04
N HIS A 825 10.01 2.02 -40.53
CA HIS A 825 11.14 2.94 -40.32
C HIS A 825 12.00 2.97 -39.02
N GLN A 826 13.25 3.41 -39.26
CA GLN A 826 14.50 3.30 -38.50
C GLN A 826 14.49 3.85 -37.05
N ALA A 827 14.91 3.01 -36.10
CA ALA A 827 15.17 3.40 -34.72
C ALA A 827 16.53 4.10 -34.54
N LYS A 828 16.61 5.07 -33.61
CA LYS A 828 17.85 5.75 -33.22
C LYS A 828 18.96 4.74 -32.85
N PRO A 829 20.22 4.97 -33.23
CA PRO A 829 21.28 3.98 -33.07
C PRO A 829 21.63 3.83 -31.58
N ARG A 830 21.33 2.65 -31.01
CA ARG A 830 22.03 2.16 -29.82
C ARG A 830 23.47 1.83 -30.23
N GLU A 831 24.43 1.92 -29.31
CA GLU A 831 25.81 1.51 -29.57
C GLU A 831 25.87 0.00 -29.85
N ILE A 832 25.90 -0.36 -31.15
CA ILE A 832 25.95 -1.74 -31.61
C ILE A 832 27.41 -2.17 -31.70
N SER A 833 27.75 -3.29 -31.07
CA SER A 833 29.07 -3.94 -31.19
C SER A 833 29.51 -4.09 -32.65
N GLU A 834 30.79 -3.83 -32.94
CA GLU A 834 31.37 -3.90 -34.31
C GLU A 834 31.05 -5.21 -35.07
N TRP A 835 31.01 -6.34 -34.36
CA TRP A 835 30.61 -7.63 -34.93
C TRP A 835 29.17 -7.64 -35.47
N ARG A 836 28.23 -7.06 -34.73
CA ARG A 836 26.83 -6.93 -35.15
C ARG A 836 26.66 -5.91 -36.27
N LYS A 837 27.38 -4.79 -36.26
CA LYS A 837 27.38 -3.80 -37.35
C LYS A 837 27.75 -4.44 -38.69
N LYS A 838 28.86 -5.18 -38.74
CA LYS A 838 29.32 -5.88 -39.95
C LYS A 838 28.27 -6.82 -40.55
N HIS A 839 27.55 -7.55 -39.70
CA HIS A 839 26.49 -8.47 -40.15
C HIS A 839 25.19 -7.75 -40.52
N MET A 840 24.91 -6.61 -39.88
CA MET A 840 23.79 -5.73 -40.22
C MET A 840 24.00 -5.11 -41.60
N GLU A 841 25.17 -4.51 -41.85
CA GLU A 841 25.52 -3.93 -43.16
C GLU A 841 25.43 -4.97 -44.30
N ARG A 842 25.90 -6.21 -44.07
CA ARG A 842 25.76 -7.31 -45.04
C ARG A 842 24.33 -7.79 -45.26
N ALA A 843 23.43 -7.56 -44.31
CA ALA A 843 22.04 -8.03 -44.35
C ALA A 843 21.07 -6.96 -44.87
N THR A 844 21.49 -5.69 -44.91
CA THR A 844 20.78 -4.57 -45.51
C THR A 844 20.99 -4.57 -47.03
N SER A 845 19.93 -4.27 -47.79
CA SER A 845 20.04 -4.15 -49.26
C SER A 845 20.60 -2.79 -49.67
N ASP A 846 21.44 -2.76 -50.71
CA ASP A 846 22.03 -1.53 -51.28
C ASP A 846 21.05 -0.68 -52.11
N LEU A 847 19.74 -0.94 -52.02
CA LEU A 847 18.70 -0.24 -52.79
C LEU A 847 18.21 0.99 -52.02
N GLU A 848 18.47 2.19 -52.56
CA GLU A 848 17.97 3.45 -51.99
C GLU A 848 16.47 3.68 -52.25
N ALA A 849 15.92 3.10 -53.33
CA ALA A 849 14.51 3.20 -53.68
C ALA A 849 13.98 1.88 -54.27
N PRO A 850 12.67 1.56 -54.11
CA PRO A 850 12.09 0.35 -54.68
C PRO A 850 12.16 0.38 -56.22
N PRO A 851 12.52 -0.74 -56.88
CA PRO A 851 12.64 -0.79 -58.34
C PRO A 851 11.28 -0.54 -59.00
N GLU A 852 11.22 0.23 -60.09
CA GLU A 852 9.97 0.49 -60.81
C GLU A 852 9.42 -0.80 -61.45
N MET A 853 8.29 -1.28 -60.94
CA MET A 853 7.60 -2.48 -61.42
C MET A 853 6.09 -2.28 -61.35
N SER A 854 5.35 -2.77 -62.35
CA SER A 854 3.89 -2.76 -62.32
C SER A 854 3.34 -3.64 -61.19
N ALA A 855 2.17 -3.28 -60.64
CA ALA A 855 1.50 -4.05 -59.60
C ALA A 855 1.33 -5.53 -59.96
N TRP A 856 1.00 -5.81 -61.23
CA TRP A 856 0.87 -7.18 -61.74
C TRP A 856 2.19 -7.98 -61.69
N LYS A 857 3.32 -7.35 -62.04
CA LYS A 857 4.65 -7.99 -61.96
C LYS A 857 5.07 -8.28 -60.50
N ARG A 858 4.57 -7.52 -59.53
CA ARG A 858 4.81 -7.72 -58.10
C ARG A 858 3.94 -8.84 -57.52
N LEU A 859 2.67 -8.92 -57.94
CA LEU A 859 1.70 -9.85 -57.37
C LEU A 859 1.78 -11.25 -58.00
N SER A 860 1.84 -11.34 -59.32
CA SER A 860 1.64 -12.61 -60.03
C SER A 860 2.58 -13.77 -59.62
N PRO A 861 3.90 -13.58 -59.38
CA PRO A 861 4.78 -14.69 -58.99
C PRO A 861 4.43 -15.25 -57.61
N THR A 862 4.06 -14.37 -56.68
CA THR A 862 3.71 -14.73 -55.31
C THR A 862 2.31 -15.33 -55.23
N MET A 863 1.34 -14.80 -55.99
CA MET A 863 0.02 -15.43 -56.14
C MET A 863 0.12 -16.83 -56.74
N GLY A 864 0.98 -17.01 -57.74
CA GLY A 864 1.25 -18.33 -58.34
C GLY A 864 1.81 -19.32 -57.33
N MET A 865 2.72 -18.89 -56.45
CA MET A 865 3.22 -19.74 -55.36
C MET A 865 2.13 -20.07 -54.34
N ALA A 866 1.29 -19.11 -53.95
CA ALA A 866 0.18 -19.37 -53.04
C ALA A 866 -0.76 -20.43 -53.60
N LEU A 867 -1.14 -20.33 -54.88
CA LEU A 867 -1.96 -21.33 -55.57
C LEU A 867 -1.28 -22.70 -55.61
N LEU A 868 0.03 -22.75 -55.87
CA LEU A 868 0.80 -23.99 -55.87
C LEU A 868 0.81 -24.65 -54.48
N VAL A 869 1.02 -23.88 -53.42
CA VAL A 869 1.01 -24.39 -52.04
C VAL A 869 -0.38 -24.88 -51.65
N VAL A 870 -1.45 -24.15 -52.00
CA VAL A 870 -2.84 -24.57 -51.73
C VAL A 870 -3.16 -25.87 -52.49
N ALA A 871 -2.88 -25.94 -53.79
CA ALA A 871 -3.11 -27.13 -54.60
C ALA A 871 -2.29 -28.33 -54.09
N GLY A 872 -1.01 -28.12 -53.77
CA GLY A 872 -0.14 -29.14 -53.18
C GLY A 872 -0.63 -29.62 -51.81
N SER A 873 -1.15 -28.71 -50.98
CA SER A 873 -1.75 -29.02 -49.68
C SER A 873 -3.02 -29.84 -49.81
N MET A 874 -3.89 -29.51 -50.78
CA MET A 874 -5.10 -30.29 -51.08
C MET A 874 -4.75 -31.71 -51.58
N VAL A 875 -3.77 -31.83 -52.48
CA VAL A 875 -3.29 -33.14 -52.96
C VAL A 875 -2.67 -33.94 -51.81
N PHE A 876 -1.88 -33.31 -50.95
CA PHE A 876 -1.32 -33.93 -49.76
C PHE A 876 -2.42 -34.46 -48.84
N ALA A 877 -3.43 -33.65 -48.51
CA ALA A 877 -4.59 -34.06 -47.70
C ALA A 877 -5.39 -35.21 -48.35
N ALA A 878 -5.48 -35.23 -49.69
CA ALA A 878 -6.13 -36.32 -50.41
C ALA A 878 -5.36 -37.64 -50.29
N LEU A 879 -4.04 -37.60 -50.48
CA LEU A 879 -3.16 -38.77 -50.56
C LEU A 879 -2.62 -39.25 -49.20
N TYR A 880 -2.63 -38.40 -48.17
CA TYR A 880 -2.04 -38.70 -46.87
C TYR A 880 -2.74 -39.88 -46.19
N GLN A 881 -1.94 -40.86 -45.75
CA GLN A 881 -2.37 -41.99 -44.93
C GLN A 881 -1.60 -41.97 -43.61
N ALA A 882 -2.31 -42.03 -42.49
CA ALA A 882 -1.67 -41.97 -41.17
C ALA A 882 -0.88 -43.26 -40.88
N PRO A 883 0.40 -43.15 -40.45
CA PRO A 883 1.19 -44.32 -40.11
C PRO A 883 0.67 -45.03 -38.84
N PRO A 884 0.74 -46.38 -38.79
CA PRO A 884 0.41 -47.13 -37.58
C PRO A 884 1.36 -46.76 -36.43
N SER A 885 0.88 -46.86 -35.19
CA SER A 885 1.62 -46.39 -34.00
C SER A 885 3.05 -46.97 -33.89
N SER A 886 3.26 -48.21 -34.34
CA SER A 886 4.57 -48.89 -34.33
C SER A 886 5.62 -48.29 -35.26
N ARG A 887 5.23 -47.43 -36.24
CA ARG A 887 6.14 -46.77 -37.19
C ARG A 887 6.29 -45.27 -36.93
N ARG A 888 5.80 -44.77 -35.80
CA ARG A 888 5.91 -43.35 -35.43
C ARG A 888 7.24 -43.11 -34.72
N LEU A 889 7.87 -41.95 -35.00
CA LEU A 889 9.12 -41.54 -34.32
C LEU A 889 8.92 -41.37 -32.80
N TRP A 890 7.73 -40.92 -32.39
CA TRP A 890 7.28 -40.86 -31.00
C TRP A 890 5.95 -41.60 -30.87
N PRO A 891 5.96 -42.91 -30.55
CA PRO A 891 4.75 -43.72 -30.43
C PRO A 891 3.82 -43.28 -29.30
N ASP A 892 4.40 -42.78 -28.20
CA ASP A 892 3.68 -42.46 -26.96
C ASP A 892 3.07 -41.05 -26.97
N ILE A 893 3.39 -40.22 -27.97
CA ILE A 893 2.87 -38.86 -28.09
C ILE A 893 1.62 -38.86 -28.98
N PRO A 894 0.50 -38.25 -28.54
CA PRO A 894 -0.68 -38.08 -29.38
C PRO A 894 -0.35 -37.43 -30.73
N PRO A 895 -0.90 -37.91 -31.86
CA PRO A 895 -0.60 -37.37 -33.19
C PRO A 895 -0.82 -35.86 -33.32
N ALA A 896 -1.81 -35.30 -32.62
CA ALA A 896 -2.08 -33.86 -32.57
C ALA A 896 -0.95 -33.09 -31.89
N ALA A 897 -0.60 -33.49 -30.67
CA ALA A 897 0.49 -32.89 -29.91
C ALA A 897 1.82 -32.96 -30.70
N ALA A 898 2.15 -34.11 -31.29
CA ALA A 898 3.35 -34.24 -32.11
C ALA A 898 3.37 -33.28 -33.32
N THR A 899 2.21 -33.04 -33.94
CA THR A 899 2.09 -32.14 -35.10
C THR A 899 2.23 -30.68 -34.67
N CYS A 900 1.49 -30.24 -33.65
CA CYS A 900 1.54 -28.88 -33.14
C CYS A 900 2.91 -28.55 -32.54
N LEU A 901 3.52 -29.45 -31.75
CA LEU A 901 4.87 -29.26 -31.22
C LEU A 901 5.92 -29.14 -32.32
N SER A 902 5.77 -29.87 -33.43
CA SER A 902 6.69 -29.75 -34.57
C SER A 902 6.58 -28.36 -35.24
N LEU A 903 5.36 -27.82 -35.38
CA LEU A 903 5.15 -26.46 -35.91
C LEU A 903 5.66 -25.39 -34.94
N ILE A 904 5.45 -25.57 -33.64
CA ILE A 904 5.97 -24.68 -32.59
C ILE A 904 7.50 -24.69 -32.58
N ALA A 905 8.11 -25.88 -32.64
CA ALA A 905 9.56 -26.02 -32.70
C ALA A 905 10.17 -25.36 -33.95
N ALA A 906 9.50 -25.47 -35.11
CA ALA A 906 9.94 -24.79 -36.34
C ALA A 906 9.94 -23.26 -36.19
N ASN A 907 8.88 -22.69 -35.60
CA ASN A 907 8.78 -21.25 -35.33
C ASN A 907 9.82 -20.78 -34.30
N LEU A 908 10.01 -21.54 -33.21
CA LEU A 908 11.02 -21.26 -32.18
C LEU A 908 12.44 -21.31 -32.75
N ALA A 909 12.74 -22.29 -33.61
CA ALA A 909 14.04 -22.40 -34.27
C ALA A 909 14.33 -21.17 -35.15
N ILE A 910 13.35 -20.71 -35.93
CA ILE A 910 13.50 -19.52 -36.78
C ILE A 910 13.62 -18.24 -35.94
N TRP A 911 12.88 -18.12 -34.84
CA TRP A 911 13.04 -17.01 -33.90
C TRP A 911 14.43 -17.01 -33.24
N ALA A 912 14.95 -18.18 -32.86
CA ALA A 912 16.31 -18.29 -32.34
C ALA A 912 17.37 -17.91 -33.40
N LEU A 913 17.15 -18.28 -34.66
CA LEU A 913 18.01 -17.86 -35.78
C LEU A 913 18.03 -16.34 -35.96
N TRP A 914 16.93 -15.62 -35.67
CA TRP A 914 16.93 -14.14 -35.66
C TRP A 914 17.87 -13.55 -34.60
N LYS A 915 18.24 -14.31 -33.55
CA LYS A 915 19.22 -13.90 -32.54
C LYS A 915 20.68 -14.15 -32.97
N PHE A 916 20.89 -14.77 -34.13
CA PHE A 916 22.20 -15.11 -34.67
C PHE A 916 22.55 -14.24 -35.90
N PRO A 917 23.36 -13.16 -35.74
CA PRO A 917 23.67 -12.20 -36.80
C PRO A 917 24.14 -12.77 -38.16
N PRO A 918 24.94 -13.85 -38.22
CA PRO A 918 25.30 -14.46 -39.49
C PRO A 918 24.11 -14.98 -40.32
N ALA A 919 22.96 -15.27 -39.70
CA ALA A 919 21.76 -15.73 -40.38
C ALA A 919 20.89 -14.59 -40.96
N TRP A 920 21.10 -13.33 -40.57
CA TRP A 920 20.22 -12.22 -40.95
C TRP A 920 20.08 -12.03 -42.47
N ALA A 921 21.17 -12.21 -43.22
CA ALA A 921 21.11 -12.12 -44.68
C ALA A 921 20.19 -13.18 -45.30
N PHE A 922 20.15 -14.39 -44.74
CA PHE A 922 19.23 -15.45 -45.18
C PHE A 922 17.80 -15.17 -44.74
N LEU A 923 17.61 -14.72 -43.50
CA LEU A 923 16.29 -14.46 -42.92
C LEU A 923 15.59 -13.27 -43.59
N ASN A 924 16.28 -12.15 -43.83
CA ASN A 924 15.75 -11.03 -44.61
C ASN A 924 15.37 -11.44 -46.03
N LYS A 925 16.07 -12.43 -46.60
CA LYS A 925 15.86 -12.89 -47.97
C LYS A 925 14.59 -13.71 -48.16
N TYR A 926 14.28 -14.59 -47.20
CA TYR A 926 13.23 -15.62 -47.33
C TYR A 926 12.17 -15.61 -46.22
N MET A 927 12.45 -15.04 -45.05
CA MET A 927 11.61 -15.12 -43.85
C MET A 927 10.89 -13.80 -43.53
N ILE A 928 10.92 -12.82 -44.45
CA ILE A 928 10.17 -11.57 -44.39
C ILE A 928 9.53 -11.35 -45.75
N LEU A 929 8.26 -10.96 -45.77
CA LEU A 929 7.59 -10.53 -46.99
C LEU A 929 7.82 -9.02 -47.20
N ILE A 930 8.49 -8.69 -48.31
CA ILE A 930 8.85 -7.32 -48.67
C ILE A 930 8.00 -6.90 -49.87
N ALA A 931 7.10 -5.92 -49.69
CA ALA A 931 6.21 -5.47 -50.76
C ALA A 931 6.96 -4.82 -51.93
N ALA A 932 8.11 -4.18 -51.66
CA ALA A 932 8.99 -3.57 -52.65
C ALA A 932 9.69 -4.57 -53.58
N THR A 933 10.00 -5.79 -53.13
CA THR A 933 10.66 -6.82 -53.97
C THR A 933 10.16 -8.21 -53.57
N PRO A 934 8.87 -8.51 -53.79
CA PRO A 934 8.28 -9.75 -53.31
C PRO A 934 8.88 -10.93 -54.04
N ARG A 935 9.33 -11.94 -53.28
CA ARG A 935 9.83 -13.20 -53.83
C ARG A 935 8.83 -14.31 -53.54
N PRO A 936 8.59 -15.24 -54.48
CA PRO A 936 7.60 -16.30 -54.31
C PRO A 936 7.73 -17.09 -53.01
N LEU A 937 8.94 -17.42 -52.57
CA LEU A 937 9.14 -18.21 -51.35
C LEU A 937 8.91 -17.45 -50.04
N GLN A 938 8.83 -16.12 -50.07
CA GLN A 938 8.69 -15.30 -48.86
C GLN A 938 7.37 -15.53 -48.15
N ILE A 939 6.27 -15.80 -48.87
CA ILE A 939 4.96 -16.04 -48.23
C ILE A 939 4.95 -17.33 -47.38
N LEU A 940 5.79 -18.30 -47.73
CA LEU A 940 5.93 -19.53 -46.96
C LEU A 940 6.87 -19.32 -45.77
N GLY A 941 8.00 -18.63 -45.97
CA GLY A 941 8.97 -18.38 -44.91
C GLY A 941 8.48 -17.39 -43.86
N ALA A 942 7.79 -16.33 -44.29
CA ALA A 942 7.25 -15.30 -43.40
C ALA A 942 6.23 -15.85 -42.38
N MET A 943 5.52 -16.92 -42.75
CA MET A 943 4.58 -17.63 -41.86
C MET A 943 5.23 -18.28 -40.65
N PHE A 944 6.52 -18.60 -40.72
CA PHE A 944 7.26 -19.22 -39.60
C PHE A 944 8.20 -18.25 -38.88
N SER A 945 8.14 -16.96 -39.21
CA SER A 945 9.14 -15.97 -38.81
C SER A 945 8.57 -15.00 -37.78
N HIS A 946 9.29 -14.84 -36.67
CA HIS A 946 8.95 -13.90 -35.59
C HIS A 946 10.23 -13.21 -35.09
N GLN A 947 10.18 -11.90 -34.84
CA GLN A 947 11.33 -11.14 -34.33
C GLN A 947 11.25 -10.85 -32.83
N SER A 948 10.03 -10.62 -32.30
CA SER A 948 9.77 -10.42 -30.88
C SER A 948 9.28 -11.71 -30.22
N PHE A 949 9.64 -11.88 -28.94
CA PHE A 949 9.23 -13.06 -28.17
C PHE A 949 7.72 -13.05 -27.87
N GLY A 950 7.16 -11.88 -27.49
CA GLY A 950 5.73 -11.76 -27.18
C GLY A 950 4.80 -12.08 -28.37
N HIS A 951 5.19 -11.68 -29.59
CA HIS A 951 4.41 -12.04 -30.79
C HIS A 951 4.47 -13.55 -31.07
N LEU A 952 5.64 -14.16 -30.89
CA LEU A 952 5.81 -15.60 -31.04
C LEU A 952 4.97 -16.37 -30.01
N SER A 953 5.08 -16.03 -28.72
CA SER A 953 4.40 -16.75 -27.66
C SER A 953 2.89 -16.72 -27.84
N ALA A 954 2.31 -15.57 -28.17
CA ALA A 954 0.88 -15.43 -28.45
C ALA A 954 0.42 -16.38 -29.57
N ASN A 955 1.13 -16.40 -30.71
CA ASN A 955 0.79 -17.30 -31.82
C ASN A 955 0.90 -18.78 -31.43
N MET A 956 1.93 -19.16 -30.67
CA MET A 956 2.16 -20.56 -30.30
C MET A 956 1.15 -21.08 -29.26
N VAL A 957 0.69 -20.22 -28.34
CA VAL A 957 -0.37 -20.56 -27.37
C VAL A 957 -1.67 -20.89 -28.09
N PHE A 958 -2.10 -20.03 -29.01
CA PHE A 958 -3.30 -20.26 -29.81
C PHE A 958 -3.18 -21.49 -30.71
N LEU A 959 -2.00 -21.73 -31.30
CA LEU A 959 -1.72 -22.95 -32.07
C LEU A 959 -1.83 -24.22 -31.22
N TRP A 960 -1.39 -24.17 -29.96
CA TRP A 960 -1.47 -25.30 -29.05
C TRP A 960 -2.93 -25.61 -28.68
N PHE A 961 -3.67 -24.63 -28.17
CA PHE A 961 -5.03 -24.84 -27.68
C PHE A 961 -6.02 -25.20 -28.78
N PHE A 962 -6.05 -24.44 -29.88
CA PHE A 962 -7.01 -24.65 -30.95
C PHE A 962 -6.49 -25.61 -32.02
N GLY A 963 -5.19 -25.57 -32.31
CA GLY A 963 -4.61 -26.44 -33.33
C GLY A 963 -4.67 -27.92 -32.97
N THR A 964 -4.49 -28.28 -31.70
CA THR A 964 -4.62 -29.69 -31.28
C THR A 964 -6.06 -30.19 -31.43
N ARG A 965 -7.06 -29.36 -31.10
CA ARG A 965 -8.49 -29.70 -31.20
C ARG A 965 -8.95 -29.86 -32.63
N VAL A 966 -8.66 -28.86 -33.48
CA VAL A 966 -8.97 -28.95 -34.91
C VAL A 966 -8.27 -30.15 -35.53
N HIS A 967 -7.02 -30.42 -35.17
CA HIS A 967 -6.30 -31.60 -35.64
C HIS A 967 -7.00 -32.91 -35.23
N ASP A 968 -7.46 -33.04 -33.99
CA ASP A 968 -8.14 -34.25 -33.52
C ASP A 968 -9.44 -34.53 -34.30
N GLU A 969 -10.14 -33.49 -34.74
CA GLU A 969 -11.38 -33.63 -35.51
C GLU A 969 -11.17 -33.95 -36.99
N ILE A 970 -10.23 -33.26 -37.66
CA ILE A 970 -10.07 -33.42 -39.13
C ILE A 970 -8.88 -34.29 -39.54
N GLY A 971 -8.03 -34.66 -38.57
CA GLY A 971 -6.82 -35.45 -38.76
C GLY A 971 -5.65 -34.68 -39.37
N ARG A 972 -4.44 -35.23 -39.23
CA ARG A 972 -3.16 -34.58 -39.58
C ARG A 972 -3.09 -34.01 -40.99
N GLY A 973 -3.50 -34.78 -41.99
CA GLY A 973 -3.37 -34.39 -43.40
C GLY A 973 -4.18 -33.14 -43.73
N ASN A 974 -5.44 -33.11 -43.28
CA ASN A 974 -6.34 -31.98 -43.48
C ASN A 974 -5.90 -30.78 -42.61
N PHE A 975 -5.44 -31.00 -41.38
CA PHE A 975 -4.95 -29.94 -40.50
C PHE A 975 -3.73 -29.21 -41.07
N LEU A 976 -2.73 -29.95 -41.56
CA LEU A 976 -1.55 -29.33 -42.18
C LEU A 976 -1.94 -28.56 -43.45
N ALA A 977 -2.87 -29.08 -44.24
CA ALA A 977 -3.36 -28.39 -45.42
C ALA A 977 -4.09 -27.09 -45.09
N LEU A 978 -4.93 -27.11 -44.04
CA LEU A 978 -5.63 -25.94 -43.52
C LEU A 978 -4.64 -24.87 -43.03
N TYR A 979 -3.70 -25.25 -42.14
CA TYR A 979 -2.70 -24.34 -41.57
C TYR A 979 -1.86 -23.65 -42.65
N LEU A 980 -1.30 -24.43 -43.59
CA LEU A 980 -0.46 -23.90 -44.66
C LEU A 980 -1.26 -23.01 -45.63
N SER A 981 -2.49 -23.43 -45.99
CA SER A 981 -3.35 -22.67 -46.92
C SER A 981 -3.80 -21.35 -46.31
N SER A 982 -4.22 -21.33 -45.04
CA SER A 982 -4.61 -20.10 -44.35
C SER A 982 -3.46 -19.10 -44.24
N GLY A 983 -2.25 -19.56 -43.95
CA GLY A 983 -1.09 -18.67 -43.89
C GLY A 983 -0.71 -18.06 -45.25
N VAL A 984 -0.60 -18.88 -46.31
CA VAL A 984 -0.23 -18.35 -47.65
C VAL A 984 -1.31 -17.48 -48.26
N ILE A 985 -2.59 -17.78 -48.03
CA ILE A 985 -3.71 -16.93 -48.49
C ILE A 985 -3.73 -15.62 -47.69
N GLY A 986 -3.45 -15.66 -46.38
CA GLY A 986 -3.26 -14.46 -45.56
C GLY A 986 -2.15 -13.56 -46.11
N PHE A 987 -0.95 -14.09 -46.33
CA PHE A 987 0.15 -13.30 -46.89
C PHE A 987 -0.11 -12.83 -48.33
N ALA A 988 -0.86 -13.60 -49.12
CA ALA A 988 -1.28 -13.18 -50.44
C ALA A 988 -2.23 -11.96 -50.37
N ALA A 989 -3.21 -11.98 -49.47
CA ALA A 989 -4.12 -10.87 -49.22
C ALA A 989 -3.37 -9.63 -48.70
N SER A 990 -2.38 -9.84 -47.81
CA SER A 990 -1.50 -8.77 -47.34
C SER A 990 -0.70 -8.14 -48.47
N LEU A 991 -0.03 -8.94 -49.31
CA LEU A 991 0.74 -8.41 -50.44
C LEU A 991 -0.13 -7.62 -51.41
N ALA A 992 -1.34 -8.13 -51.72
CA ALA A 992 -2.30 -7.43 -52.55
C ALA A 992 -2.68 -6.08 -51.92
N ASN A 993 -2.96 -6.05 -50.63
CA ASN A 993 -3.29 -4.82 -49.91
C ASN A 993 -2.14 -3.80 -49.89
N LEU A 994 -0.91 -4.26 -49.63
CA LEU A 994 0.28 -3.40 -49.57
C LEU A 994 0.61 -2.78 -50.93
N VAL A 995 0.57 -3.58 -52.01
CA VAL A 995 0.88 -3.12 -53.36
C VAL A 995 -0.18 -2.17 -53.91
N LEU A 996 -1.46 -2.36 -53.55
CA LEU A 996 -2.57 -1.58 -54.09
C LEU A 996 -2.92 -0.33 -53.27
N TRP A 997 -2.77 -0.36 -51.94
CA TRP A 997 -3.37 0.66 -51.06
C TRP A 997 -2.45 1.30 -50.03
N ARG A 998 -1.43 0.59 -49.50
CA ARG A 998 -0.65 1.04 -48.32
C ARG A 998 0.82 1.42 -48.57
N GLY A 999 1.33 1.23 -49.80
CA GLY A 999 2.69 1.62 -50.18
C GLY A 999 3.72 0.49 -50.04
N LEU A 1000 4.86 0.65 -50.70
CA LEU A 1000 5.87 -0.41 -50.90
C LEU A 1000 6.89 -0.54 -49.75
N GLU A 1001 6.87 0.39 -48.80
CA GLU A 1001 7.86 0.54 -47.72
C GLU A 1001 7.61 -0.38 -46.52
N CYS A 1002 6.46 -1.05 -46.49
CA CYS A 1002 6.07 -1.95 -45.41
C CYS A 1002 6.59 -3.37 -45.65
N THR A 1003 7.01 -4.02 -44.57
CA THR A 1003 7.34 -5.45 -44.54
C THR A 1003 6.41 -6.18 -43.57
N THR A 1004 6.12 -7.46 -43.82
CA THR A 1004 5.25 -8.29 -42.97
C THR A 1004 5.82 -9.68 -42.70
N LEU A 1005 5.60 -10.18 -41.47
CA LEU A 1005 6.02 -11.50 -40.98
C LEU A 1005 5.15 -11.94 -39.79
N GLY A 1006 5.00 -13.25 -39.59
CA GLY A 1006 4.27 -13.83 -38.46
C GLY A 1006 3.35 -14.99 -38.85
N ALA A 1007 3.06 -15.88 -37.89
CA ALA A 1007 2.14 -16.99 -38.11
C ALA A 1007 0.65 -16.59 -38.04
N SER A 1008 0.34 -15.33 -37.74
CA SER A 1008 -1.00 -14.89 -37.33
C SER A 1008 -2.09 -15.19 -38.35
N GLY A 1009 -1.84 -15.05 -39.65
CA GLY A 1009 -2.80 -15.44 -40.70
C GLY A 1009 -3.17 -16.93 -40.65
N ALA A 1010 -2.21 -17.81 -40.38
CA ALA A 1010 -2.47 -19.24 -40.21
C ALA A 1010 -3.24 -19.52 -38.90
N ILE A 1011 -2.88 -18.84 -37.82
CA ILE A 1011 -3.53 -18.97 -36.52
C ILE A 1011 -4.99 -18.53 -36.56
N TYR A 1012 -5.29 -17.35 -37.11
CA TYR A 1012 -6.68 -16.89 -37.27
C TYR A 1012 -7.48 -17.79 -38.22
N GLY A 1013 -6.83 -18.45 -39.18
CA GLY A 1013 -7.46 -19.50 -39.97
C GLY A 1013 -7.84 -20.73 -39.15
N VAL A 1014 -6.95 -21.21 -38.28
CA VAL A 1014 -7.22 -22.35 -37.38
C VAL A 1014 -8.32 -22.01 -36.36
N LEU A 1015 -8.28 -20.82 -35.75
CA LEU A 1015 -9.33 -20.38 -34.81
C LEU A 1015 -10.68 -20.28 -35.52
N THR A 1016 -10.70 -19.67 -36.70
CA THR A 1016 -11.94 -19.55 -37.48
C THR A 1016 -12.48 -20.92 -37.85
N ALA A 1017 -11.62 -21.85 -38.27
CA ALA A 1017 -12.03 -23.22 -38.57
C ALA A 1017 -12.64 -23.93 -37.37
N PHE A 1018 -12.06 -23.79 -36.17
CA PHE A 1018 -12.59 -24.34 -34.93
C PHE A 1018 -14.01 -23.82 -34.64
N PHE A 1019 -14.16 -22.50 -34.51
CA PHE A 1019 -15.45 -21.90 -34.19
C PHE A 1019 -16.48 -22.05 -35.32
N TRP A 1020 -16.05 -22.23 -36.58
CA TRP A 1020 -16.95 -22.49 -37.70
C TRP A 1020 -17.52 -23.91 -37.67
N MET A 1021 -16.74 -24.90 -37.23
CA MET A 1021 -17.25 -26.26 -37.00
C MET A 1021 -18.28 -26.28 -35.87
N HIS A 1022 -18.00 -25.52 -34.82
CA HIS A 1022 -18.80 -25.41 -33.61
C HIS A 1022 -19.67 -24.15 -33.58
N LYS A 1023 -20.15 -23.73 -34.76
CA LYS A 1023 -20.79 -22.42 -34.95
C LYS A 1023 -22.03 -22.19 -34.09
N PHE A 1024 -22.72 -23.27 -33.70
CA PHE A 1024 -23.89 -23.23 -32.83
C PHE A 1024 -23.63 -23.81 -31.43
N ASP A 1025 -22.42 -24.29 -31.17
CA ASP A 1025 -22.08 -24.82 -29.86
C ASP A 1025 -21.73 -23.65 -28.95
N GLU A 1026 -22.16 -23.78 -27.70
CA GLU A 1026 -21.97 -22.77 -26.67
C GLU A 1026 -20.65 -23.05 -25.96
N PHE A 1027 -19.76 -22.05 -25.95
CA PHE A 1027 -18.46 -22.17 -25.33
C PHE A 1027 -18.41 -21.40 -24.03
N LYS A 1028 -17.97 -22.08 -22.97
CA LYS A 1028 -17.61 -21.45 -21.70
C LYS A 1028 -16.11 -21.31 -21.62
N VAL A 1029 -15.63 -20.08 -21.44
CA VAL A 1029 -14.21 -19.79 -21.25
C VAL A 1029 -13.98 -19.74 -19.74
N LEU A 1030 -13.16 -20.66 -19.22
CA LEU A 1030 -12.87 -20.78 -17.78
C LEU A 1030 -14.13 -20.90 -16.89
N GLY A 1031 -15.18 -21.54 -17.40
CA GLY A 1031 -16.44 -21.73 -16.66
C GLY A 1031 -17.44 -20.57 -16.76
N TYR A 1032 -17.09 -19.50 -17.47
CA TYR A 1032 -17.99 -18.37 -17.71
C TYR A 1032 -18.62 -18.40 -19.11
N PRO A 1033 -19.91 -18.08 -19.24
CA PRO A 1033 -20.84 -17.73 -18.16
C PRO A 1033 -21.28 -18.98 -17.33
N PRO A 1034 -21.53 -18.82 -16.02
CA PRO A 1034 -21.86 -19.93 -15.12
C PRO A 1034 -23.19 -20.59 -15.51
N ASP A 1035 -23.32 -21.91 -15.27
CA ASP A 1035 -24.61 -22.60 -15.50
C ASP A 1035 -25.74 -21.93 -14.69
N PRO A 1036 -26.94 -21.75 -15.27
CA PRO A 1036 -27.45 -22.29 -16.53
C PRO A 1036 -27.31 -21.33 -17.73
N ILE A 1037 -26.49 -20.29 -17.65
CA ILE A 1037 -26.37 -19.30 -18.73
C ILE A 1037 -25.64 -19.93 -19.93
N PRO A 1038 -26.26 -19.94 -21.12
CA PRO A 1038 -25.63 -20.45 -22.33
C PRO A 1038 -24.42 -19.59 -22.70
N GLY A 1039 -23.29 -20.23 -22.95
CA GLY A 1039 -22.08 -19.54 -23.40
C GLY A 1039 -22.23 -18.94 -24.81
N PRO A 1040 -21.40 -17.96 -25.20
CA PRO A 1040 -21.46 -17.42 -26.54
C PRO A 1040 -21.25 -18.54 -27.57
N GLN A 1041 -22.07 -18.52 -28.61
CA GLN A 1041 -21.97 -19.48 -29.70
C GLN A 1041 -20.66 -19.26 -30.49
N GLY A 1042 -20.14 -20.28 -31.16
CA GLY A 1042 -18.95 -20.16 -32.02
C GLY A 1042 -19.02 -18.99 -33.02
N LEU A 1043 -20.21 -18.68 -33.57
CA LEU A 1043 -20.40 -17.48 -34.41
C LEU A 1043 -20.17 -16.16 -33.67
N GLY A 1044 -20.52 -16.09 -32.39
CA GLY A 1044 -20.24 -14.95 -31.51
C GLY A 1044 -18.74 -14.74 -31.35
N PHE A 1045 -17.96 -15.79 -31.18
CA PHE A 1045 -16.49 -15.70 -31.12
C PHE A 1045 -15.87 -15.26 -32.45
N ILE A 1046 -16.37 -15.73 -33.59
CA ILE A 1046 -15.92 -15.23 -34.91
C ILE A 1046 -16.29 -13.75 -35.07
N GLY A 1047 -17.50 -13.35 -34.66
CA GLY A 1047 -17.96 -11.96 -34.66
C GLY A 1047 -17.11 -11.06 -33.77
N LEU A 1048 -16.72 -11.53 -32.58
CA LEU A 1048 -15.82 -10.83 -31.67
C LEU A 1048 -14.44 -10.64 -32.28
N ILE A 1049 -13.85 -11.70 -32.86
CA ILE A 1049 -12.55 -11.63 -33.53
C ILE A 1049 -12.62 -10.65 -34.71
N LEU A 1050 -13.69 -10.69 -35.51
CA LEU A 1050 -13.90 -9.76 -36.62
C LEU A 1050 -14.02 -8.31 -36.11
N GLY A 1051 -14.81 -8.08 -35.05
CA GLY A 1051 -15.03 -6.79 -34.43
C GLY A 1051 -13.73 -6.16 -33.92
N MET A 1052 -12.90 -6.92 -33.21
CA MET A 1052 -11.59 -6.44 -32.73
C MET A 1052 -10.68 -5.97 -33.86
N HIS A 1053 -10.77 -6.55 -35.07
CA HIS A 1053 -9.98 -6.14 -36.23
C HIS A 1053 -10.59 -4.94 -36.98
N LEU A 1054 -11.89 -4.70 -36.84
CA LEU A 1054 -12.60 -3.58 -37.49
C LEU A 1054 -12.59 -2.31 -36.64
N ILE A 1055 -12.55 -2.41 -35.30
CA ILE A 1055 -12.53 -1.25 -34.38
C ILE A 1055 -11.44 -0.22 -34.72
N PRO A 1056 -10.18 -0.61 -35.03
CA PRO A 1056 -9.14 0.36 -35.42
C PRO A 1056 -9.46 1.16 -36.69
N LEU A 1057 -10.24 0.60 -37.63
CA LEU A 1057 -10.66 1.29 -38.86
C LEU A 1057 -11.69 2.39 -38.55
N PHE A 1058 -12.61 2.15 -37.62
CA PHE A 1058 -13.63 3.13 -37.22
C PHE A 1058 -13.03 4.24 -36.35
N LEU A 1059 -12.01 3.92 -35.54
CA LEU A 1059 -11.35 4.88 -34.65
C LEU A 1059 -10.23 5.70 -35.33
N LYS A 1060 -9.97 5.50 -36.63
CA LYS A 1060 -8.86 6.14 -37.39
C LYS A 1060 -7.48 6.04 -36.70
N ARG A 1061 -7.23 4.98 -35.94
CA ARG A 1061 -5.95 4.75 -35.24
C ARG A 1061 -4.99 4.03 -36.17
N VAL A 1062 -3.72 4.45 -36.22
CA VAL A 1062 -2.68 3.77 -37.01
C VAL A 1062 -2.44 2.40 -36.36
N SER A 1063 -2.82 1.30 -37.01
CA SER A 1063 -2.56 -0.04 -36.53
C SER A 1063 -1.37 -0.67 -37.26
N ASN A 1064 -0.37 -1.13 -36.51
CA ASN A 1064 0.76 -1.92 -37.02
C ASN A 1064 0.38 -3.40 -37.26
N ILE A 1065 -0.93 -3.70 -37.28
CA ILE A 1065 -1.48 -5.05 -37.46
C ILE A 1065 -1.82 -5.25 -38.94
N ASP A 1066 -1.31 -6.33 -39.51
CA ASP A 1066 -1.59 -6.78 -40.87
C ASP A 1066 -2.99 -7.39 -40.97
N MET A 1067 -3.97 -6.52 -40.93
CA MET A 1067 -5.39 -6.82 -40.98
C MET A 1067 -5.78 -7.61 -42.24
N ALA A 1068 -5.12 -7.34 -43.37
CA ALA A 1068 -5.36 -8.05 -44.62
C ALA A 1068 -4.93 -9.52 -44.52
N SER A 1069 -3.79 -9.80 -43.86
CA SER A 1069 -3.37 -11.18 -43.61
C SER A 1069 -4.31 -11.95 -42.68
N HIS A 1070 -4.85 -11.28 -41.66
CA HIS A 1070 -5.75 -11.91 -40.70
C HIS A 1070 -7.09 -12.25 -41.35
N PHE A 1071 -7.72 -11.30 -42.06
CA PHE A 1071 -8.97 -11.56 -42.78
C PHE A 1071 -8.81 -12.62 -43.88
N GLY A 1072 -7.71 -12.57 -44.64
CA GLY A 1072 -7.40 -13.59 -45.64
C GLY A 1072 -7.26 -14.99 -45.01
N GLY A 1073 -6.62 -15.08 -43.84
CA GLY A 1073 -6.49 -16.30 -43.07
C GLY A 1073 -7.83 -16.84 -42.54
N MET A 1074 -8.68 -15.97 -41.99
CA MET A 1074 -10.02 -16.32 -41.47
C MET A 1074 -10.92 -16.89 -42.58
N VAL A 1075 -10.99 -16.22 -43.73
CA VAL A 1075 -11.78 -16.68 -44.89
C VAL A 1075 -11.28 -18.04 -45.38
N ALA A 1076 -9.96 -18.20 -45.50
CA ALA A 1076 -9.36 -19.49 -45.85
C ALA A 1076 -9.65 -20.59 -44.83
N GLY A 1077 -9.70 -20.26 -43.54
CA GLY A 1077 -10.06 -21.18 -42.46
C GLY A 1077 -11.49 -21.70 -42.58
N ALA A 1078 -12.46 -20.80 -42.77
CA ALA A 1078 -13.88 -21.16 -42.92
C ALA A 1078 -14.14 -22.01 -44.17
N VAL A 1079 -13.56 -21.63 -45.32
CA VAL A 1079 -13.70 -22.40 -46.56
C VAL A 1079 -12.95 -23.73 -46.48
N GLY A 1080 -11.74 -23.72 -45.92
CA GLY A 1080 -10.88 -24.89 -45.81
C GLY A 1080 -11.48 -25.99 -44.94
N ILE A 1081 -12.20 -25.61 -43.87
CA ILE A 1081 -12.81 -26.59 -42.97
C ILE A 1081 -14.05 -27.26 -43.59
N ASP A 1082 -14.86 -26.51 -44.34
CA ASP A 1082 -16.00 -27.08 -45.09
C ASP A 1082 -15.51 -28.06 -46.18
N LEU A 1083 -14.42 -27.73 -46.88
CA LEU A 1083 -13.78 -28.63 -47.84
C LEU A 1083 -13.22 -29.90 -47.16
N ALA A 1084 -12.60 -29.76 -45.99
CA ALA A 1084 -12.08 -30.89 -45.23
C ALA A 1084 -13.20 -31.85 -44.78
N ARG A 1085 -14.32 -31.31 -44.28
CA ARG A 1085 -15.51 -32.10 -43.90
C ARG A 1085 -16.09 -32.85 -45.10
N TYR A 1086 -16.28 -32.15 -46.22
CA TYR A 1086 -16.77 -32.78 -47.45
C TYR A 1086 -15.89 -33.96 -47.90
N HIS A 1087 -14.56 -33.79 -47.84
CA HIS A 1087 -13.60 -34.85 -48.18
C HIS A 1087 -13.65 -36.04 -47.20
N MET A 1088 -13.79 -35.78 -45.90
CA MET A 1088 -13.94 -36.82 -44.89
C MET A 1088 -15.22 -37.62 -45.08
N ASP A 1089 -16.36 -36.96 -45.29
CA ASP A 1089 -17.65 -37.60 -45.54
C ASP A 1089 -17.60 -38.45 -46.81
N TYR A 1090 -16.96 -37.94 -47.87
CA TYR A 1090 -16.75 -38.69 -49.11
C TYR A 1090 -15.91 -39.96 -48.88
N LYS A 1091 -14.79 -39.87 -48.14
CA LYS A 1091 -13.97 -41.03 -47.79
C LYS A 1091 -14.71 -42.03 -46.90
N ALA A 1092 -15.53 -41.55 -45.96
CA ALA A 1092 -16.34 -42.37 -45.08
C ALA A 1092 -17.38 -43.17 -45.87
N ARG A 1093 -18.08 -42.55 -46.83
CA ARG A 1093 -19.04 -43.21 -47.73
C ARG A 1093 -18.39 -44.31 -48.57
N ILE A 1094 -17.25 -44.01 -49.21
CA ILE A 1094 -16.50 -45.02 -49.98
C ILE A 1094 -16.04 -46.19 -49.10
N ARG A 1095 -15.62 -45.91 -47.86
CA ARG A 1095 -15.22 -46.96 -46.91
C ARG A 1095 -16.42 -47.81 -46.49
N ALA A 1096 -17.56 -47.20 -46.23
CA ALA A 1096 -18.81 -47.90 -45.92
C ALA A 1096 -19.24 -48.81 -47.08
N GLU A 1097 -19.26 -48.30 -48.32
CA GLU A 1097 -19.56 -49.08 -49.52
C GLU A 1097 -18.57 -50.25 -49.74
N ARG A 1098 -17.29 -50.05 -49.44
CA ARG A 1098 -16.28 -51.14 -49.51
C ARG A 1098 -16.49 -52.19 -48.42
N LEU A 1099 -16.84 -51.80 -47.20
CA LEU A 1099 -17.12 -52.72 -46.10
C LEU A 1099 -18.43 -53.48 -46.30
N GLU A 1100 -19.43 -52.84 -46.92
CA GLU A 1100 -20.69 -53.44 -47.36
C GLU A 1100 -20.44 -54.50 -48.45
N ARG A 1101 -19.68 -54.15 -49.51
CA ARG A 1101 -19.27 -55.11 -50.56
C ARG A 1101 -18.40 -56.25 -50.03
N ALA A 1102 -17.69 -56.06 -48.92
CA ALA A 1102 -16.87 -57.08 -48.28
C ALA A 1102 -17.65 -57.95 -47.27
N GLY A 1103 -18.94 -57.67 -47.00
CA GLY A 1103 -19.79 -58.44 -46.08
C GLY A 1103 -19.47 -58.26 -44.59
N VAL A 1104 -18.66 -57.27 -44.21
CA VAL A 1104 -18.14 -57.07 -42.83
C VAL A 1104 -18.93 -55.99 -42.07
N LEU A 1105 -19.83 -55.27 -42.74
CA LEU A 1105 -20.53 -54.11 -42.16
C LEU A 1105 -21.45 -54.48 -40.98
N ASN A 1106 -22.23 -55.57 -41.11
CA ASN A 1106 -23.17 -56.01 -40.07
C ASN A 1106 -22.45 -56.46 -38.79
N THR A 1107 -21.29 -57.10 -38.90
CA THR A 1107 -20.51 -57.60 -37.76
C THR A 1107 -19.85 -56.46 -36.96
N VAL A 1108 -19.59 -55.33 -37.60
CA VAL A 1108 -19.01 -54.13 -36.94
C VAL A 1108 -20.09 -53.35 -36.19
N ILE A 1109 -21.32 -53.32 -36.69
CA ILE A 1109 -22.46 -52.65 -36.04
C ILE A 1109 -22.89 -53.41 -34.77
N GLU A 1110 -23.04 -54.74 -34.86
CA GLU A 1110 -23.37 -55.61 -33.70
C GLU A 1110 -22.35 -55.47 -32.55
N LYS A 1111 -21.05 -55.37 -32.87
CA LYS A 1111 -20.00 -55.23 -31.86
C LYS A 1111 -20.02 -53.89 -31.14
N LYS A 1112 -20.62 -52.85 -31.75
CA LYS A 1112 -20.71 -51.51 -31.18
C LYS A 1112 -21.93 -51.34 -30.29
N GLU A 1113 -23.02 -52.04 -30.56
CA GLU A 1113 -24.23 -52.07 -29.72
C GLU A 1113 -24.01 -52.83 -28.40
N ILE A 1114 -23.21 -53.90 -28.39
CA ILE A 1114 -22.90 -54.67 -27.17
C ILE A 1114 -22.08 -53.86 -26.13
N SER A 1115 -21.43 -52.77 -26.54
CA SER A 1115 -20.60 -51.93 -25.67
C SER A 1115 -21.37 -50.82 -24.93
N LEU A 1116 -22.67 -50.65 -25.19
CA LEU A 1116 -23.49 -49.55 -24.67
C LEU A 1116 -24.72 -50.09 -23.92
N THR A 1117 -24.53 -50.62 -22.71
CA THR A 1117 -25.62 -50.87 -21.74
C THR A 1117 -25.34 -50.11 -20.43
N PRO A 1118 -26.29 -49.31 -19.90
CA PRO A 1118 -26.13 -48.57 -18.65
C PRO A 1118 -26.58 -49.37 -17.42
N VAL A 1119 -25.88 -49.16 -16.29
CA VAL A 1119 -26.20 -49.69 -14.95
C VAL A 1119 -27.35 -48.87 -14.33
N GLU A 1120 -28.30 -49.58 -13.70
CA GLU A 1120 -29.61 -49.10 -13.22
C GLU A 1120 -29.57 -48.03 -12.11
N GLU A 1121 -30.52 -47.09 -12.20
CA GLU A 1121 -30.93 -46.12 -11.18
C GLU A 1121 -32.27 -46.56 -10.54
N SER A 1122 -32.42 -46.44 -9.21
CA SER A 1122 -33.69 -46.68 -8.52
C SER A 1122 -34.15 -45.47 -7.68
N SER A 1123 -35.36 -44.99 -7.99
CA SER A 1123 -36.25 -44.10 -7.20
C SER A 1123 -35.78 -42.65 -6.99
N SER A 1124 -36.59 -41.59 -7.10
CA SER A 1124 -38.04 -41.44 -7.04
C SER A 1124 -38.50 -40.16 -7.78
N SER A 1125 -39.76 -40.18 -8.23
CA SER A 1125 -40.50 -39.11 -8.90
C SER A 1125 -40.48 -37.73 -8.21
N THR A 1126 -40.34 -36.66 -9.00
CA THR A 1126 -41.44 -35.69 -9.22
C THR A 1126 -41.17 -34.73 -10.39
N SER A 1127 -42.17 -34.66 -11.26
CA SER A 1127 -42.51 -33.62 -12.24
C SER A 1127 -42.15 -32.17 -11.83
N HIS A 1128 -41.40 -31.45 -12.67
CA HIS A 1128 -41.95 -30.34 -13.48
C HIS A 1128 -40.95 -29.77 -14.49
N LYS A 1129 -41.49 -29.49 -15.69
CA LYS A 1129 -40.96 -28.75 -16.86
C LYS A 1129 -40.05 -27.58 -16.46
N ARG A 1130 -38.92 -27.29 -17.12
CA ARG A 1130 -38.73 -27.07 -18.56
C ARG A 1130 -37.25 -27.12 -18.91
#